data_AF-A0A3Q3N6S3-F1
#
_entry.id   AF-A0A3Q3N6S3-F1
#
_cell.length_a   1.000
_cell.length_b   1.000
_cell.length_c   1.000
_cell.angle_alpha   90.00
_cell.angle_beta   90.00
_cell.angle_gamma   90.00
#
_symmetry.space_group_name_H-M   'P 1'
#
loop_
_entity.id
_entity.type
_entity.pdbx_description
1 polymer ?
#
loop_
_entity_poly.entity_id
_entity_poly.type
_entity_poly.pdbx_seq_one_letter_code
_entity_poly.pdbx_strand_id
1 'polypeptide(L)'
;LFFIKEPHDVTVMRKEAVVLDCQAHGEAPIDVRWLKNGVKVVENERVYLLSNGSLYISEVESRRGDKSDEGFYQCLAQNKYGAILSQKARLTIASISSFAIQPTSIVVTEGSVARFYCKISALPPPIITWEFNRVTLPLTTERITVLPSGVLQIHGVQRVDAGNYRCIATNIASRRRSMEATLTVTPALSPQLPQRPRIIAGPQNISVSLHQSAILECMATGNPKPIISWSRADSMSIDVYNTKVLGNGNLIITDIKPQHGGVYMCRATTPGTRNYTVASANVTVLAPPSFVEWPESLTRPRAGTARFVCQAEGVPTPRITWLKNGEKVHSNGRIKMYNSKLVINQIIPEDDAIYQCQAENEQGSVLSMARLIVVMSEDRPSVPRNIRADTVSSSAILLAWERPLYNSDKVIAYSVHYMKAEGLNNEEYQVVIGNDTTRYIIDDLEPACNYTFYVVAYMPMGASRMSDHVFQSTLEDVPLRAPELSLTSRSPTDIQVSWQPLPDKLSRGRVSAYRLSYRTSDETAVSQIELPGEKTQYLLENLQPDTIYLLRIAAATSVGWGEQSAWTSHRTPKASSARVPLAPELRLEPLNCTTIVARWQLAARNSAGVQGYRLFYHEESQPESAPVRLRALDNTHTIGGLDPRKKYHVKLLAYNFVGDGYQADQTVSTPGCVSVRDRLVPPPPPPHNVYAKTNSSTGVFLHWGRPAFTSSHAVNYTVRCNPVGLQNASLVLYLQTSEQSLLVPDLEPNTKYEFAIRLHIDQLSSPWSPVIYQSTFPESPTLPPSNVKVTLIEENTALVSWKPPDDPNVAVTHYTILYASRKAWIAGEWQVLQREGSITMALLENLKPGQVYLVKVSASNNMGDGPFSHIVELTIRADLTSAHDSAFSDGFYHLDQKGKNRFLGYSLSTCLFPSRKFSAVKTGREGVNTTVSATAHLGSERRAENADVTVQMMGHSHFIDAKGGTNLIINSLGPVQPSTEKKKNWFSFNNNGKKDDKLNMRHDTSSYQPGTTVLTYKEDFSISPDQPTTLQALLRRDTEGSSNSEESHATSDSGRYSHDEMEMTNLSSGPCSRPPSLTVDSGGSSCISPAEESSKLSEESQAGLKLVESKENGCSHHEAQSSSQAELPL
;
A
#
# COMPACT_ATOMS: atom_id res chain seq x y z
N LEU A 1 -9.35 12.36 -16.31
CA LEU A 1 -9.63 13.83 -16.26
C LEU A 1 -9.14 14.33 -14.92
N PHE A 2 -8.57 15.52 -14.88
CA PHE A 2 -8.31 16.30 -13.66
C PHE A 2 -8.30 17.80 -14.02
N PHE A 3 -8.39 18.69 -13.04
CA PHE A 3 -8.24 20.13 -13.26
C PHE A 3 -6.79 20.57 -13.04
N ILE A 4 -6.26 21.39 -13.95
CA ILE A 4 -5.00 22.15 -13.78
C ILE A 4 -5.29 23.46 -13.04
N LYS A 5 -6.45 24.06 -13.32
CA LYS A 5 -6.98 25.22 -12.60
C LYS A 5 -8.47 25.01 -12.31
N GLU A 6 -8.87 25.38 -11.11
CA GLU A 6 -10.25 25.40 -10.64
C GLU A 6 -10.66 26.82 -10.25
N PRO A 7 -11.97 27.15 -10.29
CA PRO A 7 -12.44 28.47 -9.95
C PRO A 7 -12.42 28.69 -8.44
N HIS A 8 -12.33 29.95 -8.03
CA HIS A 8 -12.27 30.39 -6.62
C HIS A 8 -13.27 31.51 -6.39
N ASP A 9 -13.62 31.80 -5.13
CA ASP A 9 -14.50 32.92 -4.77
C ASP A 9 -13.95 34.25 -5.31
N VAL A 10 -14.80 35.05 -5.96
CA VAL A 10 -14.44 36.39 -6.48
C VAL A 10 -15.50 37.42 -6.11
N THR A 11 -15.04 38.60 -5.68
CA THR A 11 -15.89 39.79 -5.51
C THR A 11 -15.40 40.90 -6.44
N VAL A 12 -16.25 41.37 -7.35
CA VAL A 12 -15.94 42.41 -8.35
C VAL A 12 -16.92 43.58 -8.28
N MET A 13 -16.54 44.77 -8.75
CA MET A 13 -17.49 45.88 -8.82
C MET A 13 -18.52 45.66 -9.95
N ARG A 14 -19.70 46.27 -9.78
CA ARG A 14 -20.75 46.21 -10.81
C ARG A 14 -20.24 46.87 -12.11
N LYS A 15 -20.47 46.21 -13.25
CA LYS A 15 -19.95 46.52 -14.60
C LYS A 15 -18.46 46.26 -14.83
N GLU A 16 -17.73 45.68 -13.87
CA GLU A 16 -16.41 45.12 -14.19
C GLU A 16 -16.55 43.77 -14.91
N ALA A 17 -15.50 43.39 -15.64
CA ALA A 17 -15.38 42.06 -16.22
C ALA A 17 -14.79 41.08 -15.19
N VAL A 18 -15.13 39.79 -15.30
CA VAL A 18 -14.52 38.72 -14.49
C VAL A 18 -14.21 37.50 -15.35
N VAL A 19 -13.08 36.85 -15.04
CA VAL A 19 -12.76 35.49 -15.50
C VAL A 19 -12.91 34.56 -14.31
N LEU A 20 -13.75 33.53 -14.43
CA LEU A 20 -13.75 32.39 -13.52
C LEU A 20 -12.90 31.30 -14.16
N ASP A 21 -11.75 31.01 -13.57
CA ASP A 21 -10.76 30.12 -14.19
C ASP A 21 -11.21 28.64 -14.13
N CYS A 22 -11.16 27.94 -15.26
CA CYS A 22 -11.28 26.49 -15.30
C CYS A 22 -10.45 25.94 -16.44
N GLN A 23 -9.53 25.01 -16.14
CA GLN A 23 -8.69 24.35 -17.13
C GLN A 23 -8.60 22.88 -16.78
N ALA A 24 -9.11 22.01 -17.65
CA ALA A 24 -9.15 20.56 -17.44
C ALA A 24 -8.17 19.82 -18.37
N HIS A 25 -7.68 18.68 -17.92
CA HIS A 25 -6.71 17.85 -18.64
C HIS A 25 -7.09 16.36 -18.63
N GLY A 26 -6.69 15.65 -19.68
CA GLY A 26 -6.98 14.24 -19.93
C GLY A 26 -6.97 13.94 -21.42
N GLU A 27 -7.42 12.75 -21.81
CA GLU A 27 -7.55 12.40 -23.23
C GLU A 27 -8.63 13.24 -23.92
N ALA A 28 -8.32 13.74 -25.11
CA ALA A 28 -9.19 14.60 -25.91
C ALA A 28 -10.23 13.79 -26.72
N PRO A 29 -11.34 14.41 -27.18
CA PRO A 29 -11.77 15.78 -26.86
C PRO A 29 -12.27 15.91 -25.41
N ILE A 30 -12.07 17.10 -24.83
CA ILE A 30 -12.65 17.48 -23.53
C ILE A 30 -13.68 18.56 -23.81
N ASP A 31 -14.93 18.33 -23.41
CA ASP A 31 -16.01 19.32 -23.39
C ASP A 31 -16.04 19.99 -22.01
N VAL A 32 -16.20 21.31 -21.97
CA VAL A 32 -16.19 22.11 -20.74
C VAL A 32 -17.44 22.96 -20.68
N ARG A 33 -18.21 22.81 -19.60
CA ARG A 33 -19.51 23.47 -19.41
C ARG A 33 -19.57 24.08 -18.02
N TRP A 34 -20.24 25.22 -17.89
CA TRP A 34 -20.43 25.87 -16.59
C TRP A 34 -21.83 25.64 -16.05
N LEU A 35 -21.90 25.39 -14.75
CA LEU A 35 -23.12 25.32 -13.94
C LEU A 35 -23.12 26.50 -12.97
N LYS A 36 -24.23 27.23 -12.89
CA LYS A 36 -24.49 28.28 -11.90
C LYS A 36 -25.67 27.87 -11.05
N ASN A 37 -25.49 27.79 -9.73
CA ASN A 37 -26.47 27.26 -8.78
C ASN A 37 -27.00 25.86 -9.19
N GLY A 38 -26.18 25.06 -9.89
CA GLY A 38 -26.54 23.75 -10.46
C GLY A 38 -27.20 23.78 -11.85
N VAL A 39 -27.58 24.94 -12.37
CA VAL A 39 -28.21 25.10 -13.70
C VAL A 39 -27.16 25.43 -14.76
N LYS A 40 -27.25 24.85 -15.96
CA LYS A 40 -26.30 25.13 -17.06
C LYS A 40 -26.32 26.62 -17.45
N VAL A 41 -25.14 27.24 -17.49
CA VAL A 41 -24.93 28.60 -18.02
C VAL A 41 -25.12 28.58 -19.55
N VAL A 42 -25.83 29.58 -20.08
CA VAL A 42 -26.08 29.75 -21.52
C VAL A 42 -25.27 30.93 -22.03
N GLU A 43 -24.45 30.70 -23.04
CA GLU A 43 -23.59 31.72 -23.63
C GLU A 43 -24.38 32.78 -24.41
N ASN A 44 -23.86 34.01 -24.41
CA ASN A 44 -24.45 35.20 -25.02
C ASN A 44 -23.37 36.29 -25.16
N GLU A 45 -23.72 37.45 -25.74
CA GLU A 45 -22.78 38.57 -25.99
C GLU A 45 -22.00 39.05 -24.75
N ARG A 46 -22.53 38.82 -23.54
CA ARG A 46 -21.94 39.26 -22.26
C ARG A 46 -21.27 38.14 -21.47
N VAL A 47 -21.60 36.87 -21.74
CA VAL A 47 -21.13 35.70 -21.00
C VAL A 47 -20.75 34.61 -21.99
N TYR A 48 -19.47 34.29 -22.11
CA TYR A 48 -18.98 33.30 -23.08
C TYR A 48 -17.78 32.51 -22.55
N LEU A 49 -17.54 31.35 -23.15
CA LEU A 49 -16.44 30.46 -22.80
C LEU A 49 -15.15 30.89 -23.51
N LEU A 50 -14.04 30.91 -22.77
CA LEU A 50 -12.71 31.09 -23.34
C LEU A 50 -12.16 29.76 -23.87
N SER A 51 -11.23 29.82 -24.83
CA SER A 51 -10.65 28.64 -25.50
C SER A 51 -9.87 27.68 -24.58
N ASN A 52 -9.64 28.05 -23.32
CA ASN A 52 -9.03 27.22 -22.28
C ASN A 52 -10.05 26.55 -21.33
N GLY A 53 -11.35 26.88 -21.45
CA GLY A 53 -12.43 26.40 -20.57
C GLY A 53 -12.87 27.39 -19.48
N SER A 54 -12.14 28.50 -19.26
CA SER A 54 -12.51 29.52 -18.27
C SER A 54 -13.75 30.29 -18.73
N LEU A 55 -14.65 30.64 -17.81
CA LEU A 55 -15.84 31.45 -18.12
C LEU A 55 -15.47 32.94 -18.05
N TYR A 56 -15.83 33.71 -19.07
CA TYR A 56 -15.69 35.16 -19.07
C TYR A 56 -17.07 35.83 -19.02
N ILE A 57 -17.19 36.85 -18.17
CA ILE A 57 -18.34 37.75 -18.09
C ILE A 57 -17.82 39.17 -18.30
N SER A 58 -18.28 39.88 -19.34
CA SER A 58 -17.71 41.17 -19.76
C SER A 58 -18.19 42.37 -18.94
N GLU A 59 -19.44 42.35 -18.48
CA GLU A 59 -19.98 43.30 -17.49
C GLU A 59 -20.80 42.54 -16.47
N VAL A 60 -20.39 42.54 -15.20
CA VAL A 60 -21.11 41.84 -14.11
C VAL A 60 -22.25 42.70 -13.54
N GLU A 61 -23.46 42.15 -13.47
CA GLU A 61 -24.69 42.84 -13.11
C GLU A 61 -25.49 42.18 -11.98
N SER A 62 -25.90 42.98 -10.99
CA SER A 62 -26.91 42.58 -10.00
C SER A 62 -28.30 42.91 -10.55
N ARG A 63 -29.12 41.88 -10.77
CA ARG A 63 -30.53 41.97 -11.24
C ARG A 63 -31.42 41.12 -10.31
N ARG A 64 -32.75 41.17 -10.48
CA ARG A 64 -33.67 40.35 -9.65
C ARG A 64 -33.74 38.91 -10.16
N GLY A 65 -33.75 37.95 -9.23
CA GLY A 65 -33.84 36.52 -9.52
C GLY A 65 -32.62 35.99 -10.28
N ASP A 66 -32.81 34.93 -11.05
CA ASP A 66 -31.73 34.19 -11.75
C ASP A 66 -30.94 35.03 -12.77
N LYS A 67 -31.47 36.21 -13.12
CA LYS A 67 -30.85 37.20 -14.01
C LYS A 67 -29.72 38.01 -13.36
N SER A 68 -29.53 37.95 -12.04
CA SER A 68 -28.28 38.44 -11.41
C SER A 68 -27.13 37.56 -11.85
N ASP A 69 -25.90 38.04 -11.97
CA ASP A 69 -24.74 37.14 -12.12
C ASP A 69 -24.31 36.49 -10.80
N GLU A 70 -24.77 37.00 -9.67
CA GLU A 70 -24.39 36.49 -8.35
C GLU A 70 -24.86 35.04 -8.14
N GLY A 71 -23.99 34.21 -7.55
CA GLY A 71 -24.27 32.79 -7.32
C GLY A 71 -23.02 31.92 -7.20
N PHE A 72 -23.24 30.62 -7.06
CA PHE A 72 -22.17 29.61 -7.02
C PHE A 72 -21.97 29.01 -8.40
N TYR A 73 -20.76 29.14 -8.92
CA TYR A 73 -20.32 28.59 -10.21
C TYR A 73 -19.49 27.33 -9.98
N GLN A 74 -19.68 26.33 -10.84
CA GLN A 74 -18.87 25.12 -10.94
C GLN A 74 -18.62 24.81 -12.41
N CYS A 75 -17.43 24.32 -12.70
CA CYS A 75 -17.02 23.86 -14.02
C CYS A 75 -17.19 22.33 -14.11
N LEU A 76 -17.88 21.87 -15.15
CA LEU A 76 -18.06 20.45 -15.49
C LEU A 76 -17.21 20.15 -16.73
N ALA A 77 -16.18 19.32 -16.57
CA ALA A 77 -15.32 18.87 -17.67
C ALA A 77 -15.60 17.39 -17.98
N GLN A 78 -15.84 17.07 -19.25
CA GLN A 78 -16.29 15.75 -19.70
C GLN A 78 -15.45 15.24 -20.87
N ASN A 79 -15.17 13.93 -20.91
CA ASN A 79 -14.66 13.23 -22.09
C ASN A 79 -15.30 11.84 -22.20
N LYS A 80 -14.83 11.02 -23.15
CA LYS A 80 -15.39 9.68 -23.43
C LYS A 80 -15.37 8.69 -22.25
N TYR A 81 -14.61 8.95 -21.18
CA TYR A 81 -14.49 8.06 -20.01
C TYR A 81 -15.29 8.53 -18.78
N GLY A 82 -16.01 9.66 -18.85
CA GLY A 82 -16.76 10.23 -17.73
C GLY A 82 -16.62 11.75 -17.65
N ALA A 83 -17.08 12.32 -16.54
CA ALA A 83 -16.98 13.75 -16.27
C ALA A 83 -16.57 14.04 -14.82
N ILE A 84 -16.01 15.22 -14.60
CA ILE A 84 -15.63 15.74 -13.28
C ILE A 84 -16.18 17.15 -13.09
N LEU A 85 -16.67 17.41 -11.88
CA LEU A 85 -17.17 18.70 -11.42
C LEU A 85 -16.13 19.37 -10.52
N SER A 86 -15.90 20.67 -10.70
CA SER A 86 -14.95 21.46 -9.91
C SER A 86 -15.47 21.80 -8.50
N GLN A 87 -14.59 22.34 -7.66
CA GLN A 87 -14.97 23.07 -6.44
C GLN A 87 -15.94 24.22 -6.76
N LYS A 88 -16.75 24.58 -5.76
CA LYS A 88 -17.68 25.71 -5.83
C LYS A 88 -16.92 27.03 -5.69
N ALA A 89 -17.19 27.94 -6.61
CA ALA A 89 -16.70 29.31 -6.60
C ALA A 89 -17.87 30.28 -6.56
N ARG A 90 -17.95 31.13 -5.54
CA ARG A 90 -19.01 32.11 -5.42
C ARG A 90 -18.60 33.43 -6.10
N LEU A 91 -19.39 33.85 -7.08
CA LEU A 91 -19.33 35.21 -7.62
C LEU A 91 -20.24 36.12 -6.80
N THR A 92 -19.67 37.20 -6.27
CA THR A 92 -20.39 38.24 -5.51
C THR A 92 -20.14 39.61 -6.11
N ILE A 93 -21.13 40.51 -6.04
CA ILE A 93 -20.96 41.88 -6.50
C ILE A 93 -20.63 42.77 -5.30
N ALA A 94 -19.56 43.54 -5.46
CA ALA A 94 -19.07 44.43 -4.42
C ALA A 94 -20.15 45.45 -4.05
N SER A 95 -20.45 45.55 -2.76
CA SER A 95 -21.56 46.34 -2.25
C SER A 95 -21.22 47.03 -0.92
N ILE A 96 -21.97 48.08 -0.61
CA ILE A 96 -21.93 48.78 0.67
C ILE A 96 -23.31 49.38 0.95
N SER A 97 -23.90 49.03 2.08
CA SER A 97 -25.28 49.37 2.44
C SER A 97 -25.42 50.80 2.99
N SER A 98 -26.56 51.14 3.56
CA SER A 98 -26.70 52.26 4.50
C SER A 98 -26.02 51.93 5.84
N PHE A 99 -25.74 52.96 6.65
CA PHE A 99 -25.30 52.76 8.03
C PHE A 99 -26.46 52.16 8.84
N ALA A 100 -26.23 50.96 9.38
CA ALA A 100 -27.14 50.28 10.31
C ALA A 100 -27.07 50.89 11.72
N ILE A 101 -25.93 51.47 12.09
CA ILE A 101 -25.78 52.31 13.28
C ILE A 101 -25.08 53.60 12.84
N GLN A 102 -25.79 54.72 12.96
CA GLN A 102 -25.24 56.08 12.86
C GLN A 102 -24.62 56.47 14.22
N PRO A 103 -23.59 57.34 14.24
CA PRO A 103 -23.12 57.93 15.48
C PRO A 103 -24.17 58.88 16.08
N THR A 104 -24.26 58.91 17.40
CA THR A 104 -25.15 59.79 18.16
C THR A 104 -24.34 60.79 18.97
N SER A 105 -24.84 62.03 19.10
CA SER A 105 -24.23 63.04 19.97
C SER A 105 -24.26 62.59 21.43
N ILE A 106 -23.19 62.86 22.18
CA ILE A 106 -23.05 62.43 23.58
C ILE A 106 -22.49 63.55 24.46
N VAL A 107 -22.92 63.56 25.72
CA VAL A 107 -22.41 64.45 26.77
C VAL A 107 -21.63 63.60 27.77
N VAL A 108 -20.39 63.98 28.05
CA VAL A 108 -19.48 63.25 28.95
C VAL A 108 -18.74 64.21 29.88
N THR A 109 -18.36 63.73 31.07
CA THR A 109 -17.54 64.52 32.00
C THR A 109 -16.06 64.47 31.62
N GLU A 110 -15.36 65.56 31.87
CA GLU A 110 -13.90 65.64 31.76
C GLU A 110 -13.22 64.54 32.61
N GLY A 111 -12.23 63.87 32.03
CA GLY A 111 -11.54 62.70 32.61
C GLY A 111 -12.24 61.35 32.41
N SER A 112 -13.48 61.30 31.91
CA SER A 112 -14.21 60.05 31.68
C SER A 112 -13.85 59.36 30.34
N VAL A 113 -14.71 58.47 29.83
CA VAL A 113 -14.54 57.79 28.53
C VAL A 113 -15.71 58.10 27.60
N ALA A 114 -15.42 58.36 26.33
CA ALA A 114 -16.41 58.53 25.27
C ALA A 114 -16.32 57.39 24.24
N ARG A 115 -17.47 56.99 23.68
CA ARG A 115 -17.58 55.95 22.65
C ARG A 115 -18.59 56.41 21.59
N PHE A 116 -18.16 56.46 20.34
CA PHE A 116 -19.08 56.61 19.21
C PHE A 116 -19.17 55.31 18.43
N TYR A 117 -20.40 54.90 18.12
CA TYR A 117 -20.67 53.69 17.34
C TYR A 117 -20.90 54.03 15.88
N CYS A 118 -20.37 53.20 15.00
CA CYS A 118 -20.65 53.24 13.57
C CYS A 118 -20.69 51.81 13.04
N LYS A 119 -21.78 51.41 12.39
CA LYS A 119 -21.91 50.07 11.80
C LYS A 119 -22.56 50.16 10.43
N ILE A 120 -21.98 49.50 9.45
CA ILE A 120 -22.41 49.49 8.06
C ILE A 120 -21.99 48.18 7.40
N SER A 121 -22.93 47.51 6.74
CA SER A 121 -22.65 46.26 6.03
C SER A 121 -22.04 46.55 4.66
N ALA A 122 -20.96 45.87 4.31
CA ALA A 122 -20.35 45.90 2.97
C ALA A 122 -19.74 44.54 2.63
N LEU A 123 -19.61 44.24 1.33
CA LEU A 123 -18.92 43.08 0.79
C LEU A 123 -17.94 43.55 -0.30
N PRO A 124 -16.62 43.36 -0.18
CA PRO A 124 -15.88 42.96 1.04
C PRO A 124 -16.11 43.91 2.25
N PRO A 125 -15.67 43.53 3.46
CA PRO A 125 -15.79 44.38 4.66
C PRO A 125 -15.19 45.78 4.46
N PRO A 126 -15.82 46.85 4.97
CA PRO A 126 -15.38 48.20 4.69
C PRO A 126 -14.28 48.66 5.66
N ILE A 127 -13.28 49.40 5.15
CA ILE A 127 -12.35 50.15 6.00
C ILE A 127 -13.11 51.33 6.61
N ILE A 128 -13.18 51.39 7.94
CA ILE A 128 -13.85 52.46 8.67
C ILE A 128 -12.82 53.45 9.23
N THR A 129 -13.03 54.74 8.96
CA THR A 129 -12.24 55.86 9.50
C THR A 129 -13.18 56.96 10.02
N TRP A 130 -12.62 57.97 10.70
CA TRP A 130 -13.41 59.04 11.32
C TRP A 130 -12.89 60.43 10.90
N GLU A 131 -13.79 61.37 10.69
CA GLU A 131 -13.57 62.81 10.54
C GLU A 131 -13.89 63.48 11.90
N PHE A 132 -12.98 64.30 12.44
CA PHE A 132 -13.22 65.22 13.57
C PHE A 132 -13.13 66.66 13.05
N ASN A 133 -14.17 67.46 13.27
CA ASN A 133 -14.29 68.83 12.75
C ASN A 133 -13.91 68.92 11.24
N ARG A 134 -14.34 67.90 10.47
CA ARG A 134 -14.09 67.70 9.01
C ARG A 134 -12.66 67.35 8.61
N VAL A 135 -11.74 67.16 9.56
CA VAL A 135 -10.39 66.62 9.33
C VAL A 135 -10.40 65.11 9.60
N THR A 136 -9.95 64.29 8.65
CA THR A 136 -9.77 62.83 8.88
C THR A 136 -8.80 62.61 10.04
N LEU A 137 -9.20 61.87 11.07
CA LEU A 137 -8.36 61.46 12.19
C LEU A 137 -7.33 60.42 11.72
N PRO A 138 -6.03 60.72 11.68
CA PRO A 138 -5.00 59.76 11.25
C PRO A 138 -4.35 59.05 12.45
N LEU A 139 -4.41 59.64 13.65
CA LEU A 139 -3.67 59.21 14.83
C LEU A 139 -4.51 58.26 15.69
N THR A 140 -4.30 56.96 15.50
CA THR A 140 -4.58 55.99 16.55
C THR A 140 -3.53 56.16 17.65
N THR A 141 -3.95 56.64 18.81
CA THR A 141 -3.12 56.79 20.01
C THR A 141 -3.62 55.86 21.11
N GLU A 142 -2.90 55.78 22.23
CA GLU A 142 -3.43 55.14 23.44
C GLU A 142 -4.75 55.79 23.89
N ARG A 143 -4.88 57.11 23.70
CA ARG A 143 -5.99 57.93 24.20
C ARG A 143 -7.21 57.91 23.28
N ILE A 144 -6.99 58.02 21.97
CA ILE A 144 -8.02 58.03 20.92
C ILE A 144 -7.76 56.84 20.00
N THR A 145 -8.69 55.91 19.93
CA THR A 145 -8.53 54.64 19.23
C THR A 145 -9.74 54.36 18.33
N VAL A 146 -9.51 54.17 17.03
CA VAL A 146 -10.52 53.65 16.10
C VAL A 146 -10.36 52.13 16.02
N LEU A 147 -11.45 51.40 16.26
CA LEU A 147 -11.48 49.95 16.06
C LEU A 147 -11.99 49.62 14.65
N PRO A 148 -11.50 48.53 14.03
CA PRO A 148 -12.09 48.00 12.79
C PRO A 148 -13.55 47.53 12.94
N SER A 149 -14.07 47.36 14.16
CA SER A 149 -15.52 47.21 14.43
C SER A 149 -16.33 48.47 14.09
N GLY A 150 -15.66 49.57 13.75
CA GLY A 150 -16.22 50.89 13.46
C GLY A 150 -16.33 51.79 14.68
N VAL A 151 -16.10 51.28 15.89
CA VAL A 151 -16.20 52.04 17.15
C VAL A 151 -15.01 52.99 17.31
N LEU A 152 -15.30 54.27 17.55
CA LEU A 152 -14.32 55.25 18.02
C LEU A 152 -14.36 55.30 19.56
N GLN A 153 -13.21 55.06 20.18
CA GLN A 153 -13.00 55.07 21.63
C GLN A 153 -12.11 56.26 22.02
N ILE A 154 -12.52 57.03 23.04
CA ILE A 154 -11.71 58.12 23.61
C ILE A 154 -11.63 57.90 25.13
N HIS A 155 -10.42 57.77 25.64
CA HIS A 155 -10.12 57.62 27.07
C HIS A 155 -9.68 58.96 27.67
N GLY A 156 -10.04 59.24 28.93
CA GLY A 156 -9.60 60.44 29.63
C GLY A 156 -9.98 61.72 28.89
N VAL A 157 -11.28 61.86 28.56
CA VAL A 157 -11.80 62.92 27.68
C VAL A 157 -11.43 64.31 28.19
N GLN A 158 -10.92 65.15 27.30
CA GLN A 158 -10.46 66.51 27.56
C GLN A 158 -11.38 67.52 26.87
N ARG A 159 -11.44 68.77 27.34
CA ARG A 159 -12.24 69.83 26.70
C ARG A 159 -11.90 70.05 25.22
N VAL A 160 -10.65 69.78 24.82
CA VAL A 160 -10.18 69.88 23.43
C VAL A 160 -10.72 68.78 22.50
N ASP A 161 -11.33 67.72 23.04
CA ASP A 161 -12.03 66.69 22.26
C ASP A 161 -13.44 67.15 21.84
N ALA A 162 -13.97 68.24 22.41
CA ALA A 162 -15.31 68.72 22.07
C ALA A 162 -15.39 69.17 20.61
N GLY A 163 -16.42 68.72 19.89
CA GLY A 163 -16.59 68.99 18.46
C GLY A 163 -17.44 67.94 17.74
N ASN A 164 -17.50 68.04 16.41
CA ASN A 164 -18.30 67.15 15.56
C ASN A 164 -17.47 66.00 15.02
N TYR A 165 -17.92 64.77 15.30
CA TYR A 165 -17.38 63.53 14.77
C TYR A 165 -18.28 62.96 13.67
N ARG A 166 -17.68 62.42 12.61
CA ARG A 166 -18.35 61.70 11.53
C ARG A 166 -17.60 60.41 11.22
N CYS A 167 -18.33 59.33 11.03
CA CYS A 167 -17.80 58.06 10.52
C CYS A 167 -17.76 58.04 8.99
N ILE A 168 -16.78 57.34 8.45
CA ILE A 168 -16.54 57.15 7.03
C ILE A 168 -16.31 55.66 6.80
N ALA A 169 -16.96 55.09 5.79
CA ALA A 169 -16.76 53.69 5.42
C ALA A 169 -16.40 53.60 3.94
N THR A 170 -15.32 52.88 3.64
CA THR A 170 -14.77 52.73 2.29
C THR A 170 -14.60 51.25 1.96
N ASN A 171 -15.27 50.80 0.92
CA ASN A 171 -15.05 49.50 0.28
C ASN A 171 -14.78 49.76 -1.21
N ILE A 172 -14.25 48.78 -1.95
CA ILE A 172 -13.99 48.88 -3.40
C ILE A 172 -15.21 49.45 -4.16
N ALA A 173 -16.41 49.01 -3.79
CA ALA A 173 -17.67 49.47 -4.39
C ALA A 173 -18.00 50.96 -4.21
N SER A 174 -17.68 51.56 -3.05
CA SER A 174 -18.01 52.97 -2.76
C SER A 174 -17.45 53.47 -1.41
N ARG A 175 -17.39 54.80 -1.27
CA ARG A 175 -17.15 55.52 0.00
C ARG A 175 -18.44 56.17 0.50
N ARG A 176 -18.83 55.92 1.75
CA ARG A 176 -19.98 56.57 2.41
C ARG A 176 -19.54 57.39 3.64
N ARG A 177 -20.36 58.37 4.02
CA ARG A 177 -20.21 59.22 5.20
C ARG A 177 -21.46 59.13 6.07
N SER A 178 -21.29 59.10 7.39
CA SER A 178 -22.39 59.12 8.36
C SER A 178 -22.95 60.53 8.56
N MET A 179 -24.01 60.62 9.36
CA MET A 179 -24.40 61.84 10.06
C MET A 179 -23.27 62.36 10.96
N GLU A 180 -23.29 63.66 11.29
CA GLU A 180 -22.39 64.24 12.30
C GLU A 180 -22.98 64.04 13.70
N ALA A 181 -22.10 63.74 14.66
CA ALA A 181 -22.43 63.58 16.08
C ALA A 181 -21.51 64.47 16.92
N THR A 182 -22.06 65.24 17.85
CA THR A 182 -21.30 66.20 18.66
C THR A 182 -20.86 65.57 19.99
N LEU A 183 -19.59 65.72 20.33
CA LEU A 183 -19.07 65.47 21.69
C LEU A 183 -19.17 66.75 22.51
N THR A 184 -19.96 66.72 23.57
CA THR A 184 -20.04 67.80 24.57
C THR A 184 -19.31 67.36 25.84
N VAL A 185 -18.32 68.14 26.27
CA VAL A 185 -17.53 67.84 27.47
C VAL A 185 -17.93 68.76 28.61
N THR A 186 -18.52 68.21 29.66
CA THR A 186 -18.85 68.95 30.88
C THR A 186 -17.65 68.95 31.84
N PRO A 187 -17.40 70.06 32.58
CA PRO A 187 -16.33 70.10 33.57
C PRO A 187 -16.46 69.00 34.62
N ALA A 188 -15.33 68.43 35.04
CA ALA A 188 -15.30 67.60 36.23
C ALA A 188 -15.65 68.46 37.46
N LEU A 189 -16.67 68.06 38.22
CA LEU A 189 -16.94 68.61 39.54
C LEU A 189 -15.83 68.22 40.53
N SER A 190 -15.78 68.95 41.65
CA SER A 190 -14.80 68.86 42.75
C SER A 190 -14.54 67.42 43.23
N PRO A 191 -13.37 67.15 43.84
CA PRO A 191 -12.59 65.93 43.66
C PRO A 191 -13.44 64.66 43.71
N GLN A 192 -13.49 63.96 42.57
CA GLN A 192 -14.29 62.76 42.42
C GLN A 192 -13.85 61.70 43.43
N LEU A 193 -14.83 61.09 44.11
CA LEU A 193 -14.59 59.99 45.04
C LEU A 193 -13.86 58.82 44.35
N PRO A 194 -13.09 57.99 45.09
CA PRO A 194 -12.55 56.75 44.55
C PRO A 194 -13.67 55.85 44.01
N GLN A 195 -13.51 55.39 42.77
CA GLN A 195 -14.49 54.55 42.09
C GLN A 195 -13.84 53.21 41.70
N ARG A 196 -14.46 52.11 42.16
CA ARG A 196 -14.09 50.75 41.77
C ARG A 196 -14.16 50.59 40.23
N PRO A 197 -13.39 49.68 39.63
CA PRO A 197 -13.34 49.56 38.18
C PRO A 197 -14.69 49.05 37.67
N ARG A 198 -15.20 49.63 36.58
CA ARG A 198 -16.40 49.17 35.89
C ARG A 198 -16.11 49.05 34.39
N ILE A 199 -16.24 47.83 33.87
CA ILE A 199 -16.19 47.57 32.43
C ILE A 199 -17.40 48.25 31.77
N ILE A 200 -17.13 49.08 30.76
CA ILE A 200 -18.11 49.85 29.97
C ILE A 200 -18.41 49.15 28.63
N ALA A 201 -17.39 48.48 28.08
CA ALA A 201 -17.53 47.50 27.02
C ALA A 201 -16.54 46.37 27.31
N GLY A 202 -17.01 45.13 27.22
CA GLY A 202 -16.19 43.92 27.35
C GLY A 202 -16.31 43.06 26.08
N PRO A 203 -15.57 41.95 26.02
CA PRO A 203 -15.60 41.06 24.87
C PRO A 203 -16.97 40.39 24.72
N GLN A 204 -17.29 39.96 23.49
CA GLN A 204 -18.49 39.20 23.15
C GLN A 204 -18.08 37.96 22.36
N ASN A 205 -18.90 36.90 22.40
CA ASN A 205 -18.62 35.68 21.66
C ASN A 205 -18.52 35.97 20.16
N ILE A 206 -17.46 35.50 19.52
CA ILE A 206 -17.21 35.71 18.09
C ILE A 206 -16.84 34.40 17.40
N SER A 207 -17.28 34.27 16.15
CA SER A 207 -16.81 33.23 15.22
C SER A 207 -16.04 33.91 14.10
N VAL A 208 -14.85 33.41 13.78
CA VAL A 208 -13.89 34.06 12.88
C VAL A 208 -13.18 33.02 12.03
N SER A 209 -13.10 33.25 10.71
CA SER A 209 -12.44 32.32 9.78
C SER A 209 -10.92 32.34 9.95
N LEU A 210 -10.26 31.23 9.58
CA LEU A 210 -8.79 31.17 9.48
C LEU A 210 -8.21 32.36 8.69
N HIS A 211 -7.01 32.78 9.09
CA HIS A 211 -6.23 33.90 8.54
C HIS A 211 -6.88 35.31 8.63
N GLN A 212 -8.13 35.42 9.09
CA GLN A 212 -8.73 36.72 9.43
C GLN A 212 -8.21 37.24 10.77
N SER A 213 -8.54 38.49 11.11
CA SER A 213 -8.19 39.10 12.40
C SER A 213 -9.41 39.19 13.31
N ALA A 214 -9.26 38.76 14.56
CA ALA A 214 -10.25 38.89 15.61
C ALA A 214 -9.99 40.12 16.50
N ILE A 215 -11.04 40.74 17.02
CA ILE A 215 -10.96 41.90 17.92
C ILE A 215 -11.88 41.64 19.11
N LEU A 216 -11.30 41.66 20.30
CA LEU A 216 -11.99 41.55 21.58
C LEU A 216 -11.93 42.91 22.28
N GLU A 217 -13.06 43.62 22.32
CA GLU A 217 -13.12 44.94 22.93
C GLU A 217 -12.97 44.84 24.46
N CYS A 218 -12.21 45.77 25.04
CA CYS A 218 -12.32 46.02 26.49
C CYS A 218 -12.00 47.47 26.84
N MET A 219 -12.93 48.11 27.53
CA MET A 219 -12.84 49.47 28.04
C MET A 219 -13.46 49.51 29.43
N ALA A 220 -12.74 50.09 30.39
CA ALA A 220 -13.22 50.28 31.75
C ALA A 220 -13.07 51.75 32.20
N THR A 221 -13.91 52.14 33.15
CA THR A 221 -13.80 53.41 33.90
C THR A 221 -13.55 53.12 35.38
N GLY A 222 -13.03 54.10 36.11
CA GLY A 222 -12.71 54.00 37.54
C GLY A 222 -11.79 55.14 37.97
N ASN A 223 -11.69 55.36 39.28
CA ASN A 223 -10.85 56.39 39.87
C ASN A 223 -10.08 55.81 41.07
N PRO A 224 -8.74 55.64 40.98
CA PRO A 224 -7.88 55.95 39.85
C PRO A 224 -8.13 55.08 38.60
N LYS A 225 -7.65 55.55 37.44
CA LYS A 225 -7.81 54.90 36.12
C LYS A 225 -7.47 53.40 36.18
N PRO A 226 -8.37 52.48 35.78
CA PRO A 226 -8.08 51.05 35.76
C PRO A 226 -6.97 50.67 34.78
N ILE A 227 -6.20 49.64 35.14
CA ILE A 227 -5.28 48.92 34.25
C ILE A 227 -6.03 47.73 33.66
N ILE A 228 -6.00 47.58 32.34
CA ILE A 228 -6.60 46.43 31.64
C ILE A 228 -5.53 45.36 31.39
N SER A 229 -5.89 44.11 31.63
CA SER A 229 -5.06 42.91 31.42
C SER A 229 -5.91 41.80 30.80
N TRP A 230 -5.31 40.97 29.94
CA TRP A 230 -6.00 39.84 29.30
C TRP A 230 -5.39 38.50 29.75
N SER A 231 -6.21 37.46 29.79
CA SER A 231 -5.81 36.07 30.03
C SER A 231 -6.79 35.12 29.36
N ARG A 232 -6.36 33.89 29.04
CA ARG A 232 -7.28 32.81 28.64
C ARG A 232 -7.79 32.06 29.87
N ALA A 233 -9.00 31.49 29.80
CA ALA A 233 -9.58 30.69 30.89
C ALA A 233 -8.94 29.29 30.99
N ASP A 234 -8.47 28.75 29.87
CA ASP A 234 -7.70 27.49 29.77
C ASP A 234 -6.25 27.61 30.31
N SER A 235 -5.86 28.78 30.82
CA SER A 235 -4.51 29.10 31.31
C SER A 235 -3.38 28.99 30.27
N MET A 236 -3.68 28.81 28.98
CA MET A 236 -2.69 28.94 27.92
C MET A 236 -2.23 30.41 27.80
N SER A 237 -1.02 30.62 27.29
CA SER A 237 -0.53 31.95 26.97
C SER A 237 -1.37 32.59 25.85
N ILE A 238 -1.48 33.92 25.90
CA ILE A 238 -1.88 34.72 24.75
C ILE A 238 -0.62 34.92 23.91
N ASP A 239 -0.65 34.53 22.64
CA ASP A 239 0.49 34.61 21.73
C ASP A 239 0.93 36.07 21.54
N VAL A 240 2.14 36.40 22.00
CA VAL A 240 2.68 37.77 22.00
C VAL A 240 3.09 38.23 20.59
N TYR A 241 3.30 37.30 19.65
CA TYR A 241 3.69 37.64 18.27
C TYR A 241 2.46 37.93 17.40
N ASN A 242 1.40 37.12 17.52
CA ASN A 242 0.17 37.24 16.74
C ASN A 242 -0.94 38.03 17.46
N THR A 243 -0.67 38.63 18.61
CA THR A 243 -1.63 39.54 19.27
C THR A 243 -1.06 40.92 19.58
N LYS A 244 -1.94 41.92 19.57
CA LYS A 244 -1.60 43.31 19.84
C LYS A 244 -2.71 43.96 20.66
N VAL A 245 -2.35 44.63 21.75
CA VAL A 245 -3.27 45.53 22.45
C VAL A 245 -3.40 46.82 21.64
N LEU A 246 -4.63 47.19 21.28
CA LEU A 246 -4.94 48.43 20.57
C LEU A 246 -5.64 49.43 21.50
N GLY A 247 -5.03 50.62 21.62
CA GLY A 247 -5.46 51.63 22.57
C GLY A 247 -5.21 51.20 24.02
N ASN A 248 -6.06 51.68 24.94
CA ASN A 248 -5.92 51.43 26.37
C ASN A 248 -6.54 50.10 26.87
N GLY A 249 -6.83 49.11 26.00
CA GLY A 249 -7.34 47.82 26.49
C GLY A 249 -7.92 46.79 25.51
N ASN A 250 -8.10 47.08 24.22
CA ASN A 250 -8.72 46.12 23.29
C ASN A 250 -7.67 45.11 22.80
N LEU A 251 -7.98 43.81 22.76
CA LEU A 251 -7.08 42.77 22.25
C LEU A 251 -7.40 42.48 20.78
N ILE A 252 -6.39 42.58 19.91
CA ILE A 252 -6.45 42.13 18.52
C ILE A 252 -5.64 40.86 18.39
N ILE A 253 -6.19 39.85 17.70
CA ILE A 253 -5.50 38.64 17.27
C ILE A 253 -5.43 38.70 15.74
N THR A 254 -4.23 38.82 15.18
CA THR A 254 -4.00 38.78 13.74
C THR A 254 -3.70 37.35 13.29
N ASP A 255 -4.03 37.01 12.05
CA ASP A 255 -3.81 35.68 11.46
C ASP A 255 -4.35 34.53 12.35
N ILE A 256 -5.68 34.43 12.41
CA ILE A 256 -6.37 33.42 13.20
C ILE A 256 -6.00 32.00 12.75
N LYS A 257 -5.53 31.22 13.72
CA LYS A 257 -5.14 29.80 13.64
C LYS A 257 -6.02 28.98 14.60
N PRO A 258 -6.15 27.65 14.44
CA PRO A 258 -7.03 26.82 15.30
C PRO A 258 -6.74 26.99 16.80
N GLN A 259 -5.46 27.13 17.17
CA GLN A 259 -4.97 27.35 18.53
C GLN A 259 -5.45 28.68 19.18
N HIS A 260 -5.98 29.62 18.41
CA HIS A 260 -6.56 30.89 18.90
C HIS A 260 -8.04 30.74 19.28
N GLY A 261 -8.63 29.55 19.12
CA GLY A 261 -9.93 29.23 19.70
C GLY A 261 -9.84 29.05 21.22
N GLY A 262 -10.90 29.46 21.94
CA GLY A 262 -11.00 29.35 23.39
C GLY A 262 -11.63 30.56 24.07
N VAL A 263 -11.73 30.51 25.40
CA VAL A 263 -12.36 31.57 26.21
C VAL A 263 -11.33 32.59 26.68
N TYR A 264 -11.47 33.83 26.21
CA TYR A 264 -10.64 34.98 26.58
C TYR A 264 -11.33 35.80 27.67
N MET A 265 -10.54 36.35 28.59
CA MET A 265 -11.00 37.16 29.71
C MET A 265 -10.27 38.51 29.73
N CYS A 266 -11.02 39.61 29.76
CA CYS A 266 -10.51 40.93 30.12
C CYS A 266 -10.70 41.17 31.62
N ARG A 267 -9.62 41.55 32.31
CA ARG A 267 -9.64 41.97 33.72
C ARG A 267 -9.18 43.42 33.84
N ALA A 268 -10.06 44.29 34.35
CA ALA A 268 -9.76 45.67 34.70
C ALA A 268 -9.50 45.80 36.21
N THR A 269 -8.30 46.25 36.58
CA THR A 269 -7.81 46.30 37.98
C THR A 269 -7.53 47.74 38.41
N THR A 270 -7.89 48.12 39.64
CA THR A 270 -7.55 49.44 40.21
C THR A 270 -6.08 49.47 40.67
N PRO A 271 -5.25 50.41 40.17
CA PRO A 271 -3.84 50.54 40.53
C PRO A 271 -3.58 50.48 42.04
N GLY A 272 -2.53 49.76 42.44
CA GLY A 272 -2.11 49.64 43.85
C GLY A 272 -3.03 48.82 44.75
N THR A 273 -4.08 48.18 44.22
CA THR A 273 -5.05 47.41 45.02
C THR A 273 -5.32 46.02 44.44
N ARG A 274 -6.03 45.17 45.19
CA ARG A 274 -6.57 43.89 44.71
C ARG A 274 -7.98 44.00 44.09
N ASN A 275 -8.52 45.20 43.91
CA ASN A 275 -9.87 45.40 43.38
C ASN A 275 -9.87 45.30 41.85
N TYR A 276 -10.68 44.40 41.29
CA TYR A 276 -10.80 44.20 39.84
C TYR A 276 -12.24 43.88 39.41
N THR A 277 -12.46 43.82 38.11
CA THR A 277 -13.70 43.31 37.47
C THR A 277 -13.33 42.60 36.17
N VAL A 278 -14.06 41.53 35.82
CA VAL A 278 -13.77 40.65 34.67
C VAL A 278 -14.97 40.61 33.72
N ALA A 279 -14.70 40.49 32.42
CA ALA A 279 -15.67 40.07 31.40
C ALA A 279 -14.99 39.10 30.44
N SER A 280 -15.72 38.11 29.92
CA SER A 280 -15.17 37.02 29.11
C SER A 280 -16.01 36.68 27.88
N ALA A 281 -15.39 36.04 26.89
CA ALA A 281 -16.04 35.58 25.67
C ALA A 281 -15.32 34.38 25.06
N ASN A 282 -16.06 33.54 24.33
CA ASN A 282 -15.50 32.47 23.52
C ASN A 282 -15.15 32.95 22.09
N VAL A 283 -13.98 32.57 21.61
CA VAL A 283 -13.54 32.71 20.22
C VAL A 283 -13.67 31.35 19.55
N THR A 284 -14.52 31.24 18.54
CA THR A 284 -14.67 30.05 17.71
C THR A 284 -13.94 30.26 16.39
N VAL A 285 -12.98 29.39 16.07
CA VAL A 285 -12.26 29.42 14.80
C VAL A 285 -13.02 28.60 13.76
N LEU A 286 -13.44 29.25 12.68
CA LEU A 286 -14.12 28.61 11.56
C LEU A 286 -13.11 28.19 10.50
N ALA A 287 -13.28 26.99 9.94
CA ALA A 287 -12.34 26.38 9.01
C ALA A 287 -13.09 25.72 7.83
N PRO A 288 -12.60 25.89 6.58
CA PRO A 288 -13.12 25.17 5.42
C PRO A 288 -12.87 23.66 5.55
N PRO A 289 -13.55 22.82 4.74
CA PRO A 289 -13.40 21.38 4.87
C PRO A 289 -12.05 20.88 4.36
N SER A 290 -11.45 19.91 5.05
CA SER A 290 -10.23 19.20 4.65
C SER A 290 -10.44 17.69 4.68
N PHE A 291 -9.83 16.94 3.75
CA PHE A 291 -9.94 15.48 3.75
C PHE A 291 -8.97 14.83 4.74
N VAL A 292 -9.49 13.86 5.49
CA VAL A 292 -8.74 12.93 6.36
C VAL A 292 -8.57 11.58 5.65
N GLU A 293 -9.60 11.14 4.92
CA GLU A 293 -9.59 9.93 4.09
C GLU A 293 -10.32 10.27 2.78
N TRP A 294 -9.84 9.75 1.65
CA TRP A 294 -10.36 10.07 0.32
C TRP A 294 -10.63 8.80 -0.50
N PRO A 295 -11.51 8.83 -1.52
CA PRO A 295 -11.81 7.65 -2.31
C PRO A 295 -10.61 7.22 -3.16
N GLU A 296 -10.25 5.94 -3.08
CA GLU A 296 -9.29 5.30 -3.99
C GLU A 296 -9.98 4.73 -5.23
N SER A 297 -9.26 4.65 -6.35
CA SER A 297 -9.78 4.05 -7.58
C SER A 297 -9.83 2.52 -7.48
N LEU A 298 -10.95 1.92 -7.89
CA LEU A 298 -11.24 0.50 -7.72
C LEU A 298 -11.46 -0.19 -9.07
N THR A 299 -10.80 -1.33 -9.28
CA THR A 299 -11.12 -2.28 -10.35
C THR A 299 -11.87 -3.46 -9.76
N ARG A 300 -13.06 -3.79 -10.28
CA ARG A 300 -13.93 -4.85 -9.73
C ARG A 300 -14.69 -5.60 -10.85
N PRO A 301 -14.93 -6.92 -10.70
CA PRO A 301 -15.74 -7.66 -11.65
C PRO A 301 -17.22 -7.30 -11.55
N ARG A 302 -17.97 -7.52 -12.64
CA ARG A 302 -19.45 -7.54 -12.64
C ARG A 302 -19.98 -8.44 -11.51
N ALA A 303 -21.11 -8.04 -10.93
CA ALA A 303 -21.76 -8.62 -9.75
C ALA A 303 -20.98 -8.55 -8.42
N GLY A 304 -19.74 -8.04 -8.41
CA GLY A 304 -18.99 -7.78 -7.18
C GLY A 304 -19.51 -6.59 -6.36
N THR A 305 -18.73 -6.17 -5.35
CA THR A 305 -19.03 -4.98 -4.52
C THR A 305 -17.85 -4.00 -4.54
N ALA A 306 -18.14 -2.72 -4.77
CA ALA A 306 -17.23 -1.59 -4.62
C ALA A 306 -17.54 -0.86 -3.30
N ARG A 307 -16.51 -0.32 -2.65
CA ARG A 307 -16.62 0.45 -1.40
C ARG A 307 -15.65 1.62 -1.46
N PHE A 308 -16.17 2.81 -1.69
CA PHE A 308 -15.41 4.05 -1.57
C PHE A 308 -15.58 4.60 -0.16
N VAL A 309 -14.50 5.14 0.40
CA VAL A 309 -14.51 5.84 1.69
C VAL A 309 -14.13 7.30 1.45
N CYS A 310 -14.64 8.19 2.27
CA CYS A 310 -14.33 9.60 2.27
C CYS A 310 -14.65 10.18 3.65
N GLN A 311 -13.68 10.80 4.31
CA GLN A 311 -13.87 11.47 5.59
C GLN A 311 -13.25 12.87 5.50
N ALA A 312 -13.98 13.87 6.00
CA ALA A 312 -13.53 15.25 6.01
C ALA A 312 -13.82 15.92 7.36
N GLU A 313 -12.92 16.79 7.79
CA GLU A 313 -13.03 17.63 8.98
C GLU A 313 -13.21 19.09 8.57
N GLY A 314 -13.58 19.95 9.53
CA GLY A 314 -13.88 21.36 9.30
C GLY A 314 -14.78 21.93 10.40
N VAL A 315 -14.87 23.26 10.49
CA VAL A 315 -15.68 23.95 11.51
C VAL A 315 -16.53 25.04 10.82
N PRO A 316 -17.86 24.86 10.69
CA PRO A 316 -18.67 23.72 11.16
C PRO A 316 -18.36 22.39 10.45
N THR A 317 -18.76 21.27 11.06
CA THR A 317 -18.54 19.91 10.51
C THR A 317 -19.08 19.80 9.07
N PRO A 318 -18.27 19.32 8.11
CA PRO A 318 -18.67 19.34 6.71
C PRO A 318 -19.69 18.25 6.35
N ARG A 319 -20.58 18.60 5.43
CA ARG A 319 -21.56 17.68 4.84
C ARG A 319 -20.96 17.00 3.61
N ILE A 320 -20.86 15.68 3.64
CA ILE A 320 -20.39 14.87 2.50
C ILE A 320 -21.52 14.62 1.49
N THR A 321 -21.19 14.65 0.20
CA THR A 321 -22.04 14.30 -0.94
C THR A 321 -21.23 13.51 -1.97
N TRP A 322 -21.77 12.40 -2.48
CA TRP A 322 -21.16 11.65 -3.56
C TRP A 322 -21.73 12.06 -4.93
N LEU A 323 -20.85 12.11 -5.93
CA LEU A 323 -21.14 12.38 -7.33
C LEU A 323 -20.66 11.20 -8.19
N LYS A 324 -21.31 10.95 -9.33
CA LYS A 324 -20.93 9.99 -10.37
C LYS A 324 -20.99 10.71 -11.71
N ASN A 325 -19.86 10.80 -12.41
CA ASN A 325 -19.69 11.59 -13.63
C ASN A 325 -20.24 13.03 -13.50
N GLY A 326 -19.97 13.69 -12.38
CA GLY A 326 -20.44 15.05 -12.06
C GLY A 326 -21.89 15.17 -11.57
N GLU A 327 -22.73 14.13 -11.68
CA GLU A 327 -24.11 14.14 -11.19
C GLU A 327 -24.22 13.54 -9.78
N LYS A 328 -25.22 13.97 -8.99
CA LYS A 328 -25.38 13.52 -7.59
C LYS A 328 -25.78 12.04 -7.50
N VAL A 329 -25.10 11.27 -6.66
CA VAL A 329 -25.46 9.87 -6.38
C VAL A 329 -26.68 9.82 -5.47
N HIS A 330 -27.64 8.97 -5.81
CA HIS A 330 -28.82 8.67 -5.00
C HIS A 330 -28.75 7.21 -4.50
N SER A 331 -29.12 7.00 -3.23
CA SER A 331 -29.21 5.65 -2.65
C SER A 331 -30.38 4.89 -3.28
N ASN A 332 -30.20 3.59 -3.47
CA ASN A 332 -31.23 2.65 -3.93
C ASN A 332 -30.99 1.27 -3.28
N GLY A 333 -31.72 0.22 -3.69
CA GLY A 333 -31.56 -1.12 -3.10
C GLY A 333 -30.13 -1.70 -3.21
N ARG A 334 -29.36 -1.25 -4.22
CA ARG A 334 -28.05 -1.75 -4.60
C ARG A 334 -26.90 -0.83 -4.17
N ILE A 335 -27.11 0.49 -4.30
CA ILE A 335 -26.19 1.57 -3.91
C ILE A 335 -26.59 2.12 -2.54
N LYS A 336 -25.73 1.93 -1.53
CA LYS A 336 -25.95 2.40 -0.15
C LYS A 336 -24.92 3.47 0.23
N MET A 337 -25.39 4.64 0.62
CA MET A 337 -24.55 5.71 1.18
C MET A 337 -24.67 5.74 2.71
N TYR A 338 -23.53 5.94 3.35
CA TYR A 338 -23.33 6.22 4.77
C TYR A 338 -22.48 7.50 4.87
N ASN A 339 -22.47 8.19 6.01
CA ASN A 339 -21.86 9.52 6.15
C ASN A 339 -20.44 9.64 5.55
N SER A 340 -19.60 8.61 5.70
CA SER A 340 -18.25 8.54 5.13
C SER A 340 -18.04 7.46 4.06
N LYS A 341 -19.07 6.73 3.59
CA LYS A 341 -18.89 5.55 2.72
C LYS A 341 -19.95 5.40 1.63
N LEU A 342 -19.52 5.12 0.40
CA LEU A 342 -20.38 4.75 -0.73
C LEU A 342 -20.15 3.28 -1.07
N VAL A 343 -21.18 2.45 -0.91
CA VAL A 343 -21.15 1.01 -1.16
C VAL A 343 -22.03 0.67 -2.36
N ILE A 344 -21.43 0.10 -3.41
CA ILE A 344 -22.13 -0.34 -4.62
C ILE A 344 -22.04 -1.86 -4.67
N ASN A 345 -23.15 -2.55 -4.44
CA ASN A 345 -23.23 -4.01 -4.55
C ASN A 345 -23.63 -4.42 -5.97
N GLN A 346 -23.50 -5.71 -6.31
CA GLN A 346 -23.97 -6.29 -7.57
C GLN A 346 -23.60 -5.42 -8.79
N ILE A 347 -22.32 -5.05 -8.91
CA ILE A 347 -21.82 -4.09 -9.91
C ILE A 347 -22.31 -4.43 -11.32
N ILE A 348 -22.78 -3.42 -12.05
CA ILE A 348 -23.19 -3.51 -13.46
C ILE A 348 -22.25 -2.65 -14.34
N PRO A 349 -22.12 -2.90 -15.65
CA PRO A 349 -21.22 -2.14 -16.55
C PRO A 349 -21.44 -0.64 -16.49
N GLU A 350 -22.69 -0.21 -16.30
CA GLU A 350 -23.10 1.18 -16.21
C GLU A 350 -22.58 1.87 -14.93
N ASP A 351 -21.99 1.14 -13.99
CA ASP A 351 -21.25 1.69 -12.84
C ASP A 351 -19.80 2.10 -13.18
N ASP A 352 -19.27 1.77 -14.36
CA ASP A 352 -17.95 2.25 -14.80
C ASP A 352 -17.99 3.78 -15.00
N ALA A 353 -17.36 4.50 -14.07
CA ALA A 353 -17.54 5.94 -13.92
C ALA A 353 -16.45 6.55 -13.05
N ILE A 354 -16.34 7.88 -13.11
CA ILE A 354 -15.60 8.67 -12.13
C ILE A 354 -16.59 9.01 -10.99
N TYR A 355 -16.28 8.57 -9.79
CA TYR A 355 -16.97 8.94 -8.56
C TYR A 355 -16.20 10.06 -7.87
N GLN A 356 -16.89 11.11 -7.43
CA GLN A 356 -16.28 12.17 -6.62
C GLN A 356 -16.93 12.24 -5.25
N CYS A 357 -16.13 12.50 -4.22
CA CYS A 357 -16.60 12.92 -2.91
C CYS A 357 -16.48 14.44 -2.83
N GLN A 358 -17.57 15.13 -2.49
CA GLN A 358 -17.59 16.55 -2.15
C GLN A 358 -17.85 16.72 -0.66
N ALA A 359 -16.99 17.45 0.04
CA ALA A 359 -17.20 17.87 1.42
C ALA A 359 -17.43 19.39 1.46
N GLU A 360 -18.48 19.85 2.13
CA GLU A 360 -18.94 21.25 2.07
C GLU A 360 -19.41 21.76 3.44
N ASN A 361 -19.01 22.97 3.81
CA ASN A 361 -19.57 23.74 4.93
C ASN A 361 -19.70 25.23 4.55
N GLU A 362 -20.14 26.08 5.47
CA GLU A 362 -20.33 27.52 5.22
C GLU A 362 -19.03 28.31 4.93
N GLN A 363 -17.85 27.68 5.12
CA GLN A 363 -16.54 28.27 4.89
C GLN A 363 -15.91 27.82 3.55
N GLY A 364 -16.44 26.79 2.89
CA GLY A 364 -15.95 26.34 1.58
C GLY A 364 -16.36 24.91 1.21
N SER A 365 -15.87 24.43 0.07
CA SER A 365 -16.02 23.05 -0.37
C SER A 365 -14.74 22.49 -1.00
N VAL A 366 -14.42 21.23 -0.75
CA VAL A 366 -13.35 20.49 -1.42
C VAL A 366 -13.88 19.23 -2.09
N LEU A 367 -13.21 18.77 -3.15
CA LEU A 367 -13.53 17.51 -3.83
C LEU A 367 -12.31 16.59 -3.96
N SER A 368 -12.58 15.29 -3.95
CA SER A 368 -11.62 14.24 -4.34
C SER A 368 -12.32 13.21 -5.23
N MET A 369 -11.56 12.45 -6.03
CA MET A 369 -12.11 11.60 -7.10
C MET A 369 -11.45 10.22 -7.17
N ALA A 370 -12.25 9.23 -7.59
CA ALA A 370 -11.84 7.86 -7.87
C ALA A 370 -12.53 7.33 -9.12
N ARG A 371 -11.89 6.42 -9.86
CA ARG A 371 -12.57 5.65 -10.91
C ARG A 371 -13.07 4.31 -10.37
N LEU A 372 -14.28 3.91 -10.74
CA LEU A 372 -14.66 2.49 -10.76
C LEU A 372 -14.41 1.95 -12.16
N ILE A 373 -13.60 0.88 -12.28
CA ILE A 373 -13.43 0.10 -13.50
C ILE A 373 -14.18 -1.22 -13.34
N VAL A 374 -15.11 -1.51 -14.26
CA VAL A 374 -15.95 -2.72 -14.23
C VAL A 374 -15.42 -3.76 -15.20
N VAL A 375 -14.79 -4.80 -14.66
CA VAL A 375 -14.17 -5.88 -15.45
C VAL A 375 -15.24 -6.88 -15.93
N MET A 376 -15.32 -7.03 -17.24
CA MET A 376 -16.14 -8.01 -17.94
C MET A 376 -15.38 -9.33 -18.15
N SER A 377 -16.09 -10.36 -18.60
CA SER A 377 -15.47 -11.64 -19.00
C SER A 377 -14.58 -11.50 -20.23
N GLU A 378 -14.85 -10.51 -21.09
CA GLU A 378 -14.17 -10.24 -22.36
C GLU A 378 -12.86 -9.43 -22.19
N ASP A 379 -12.68 -8.73 -21.06
CA ASP A 379 -11.44 -8.02 -20.72
C ASP A 379 -10.30 -8.95 -20.31
N ARG A 380 -10.59 -10.24 -20.15
CA ARG A 380 -9.63 -11.29 -19.82
C ARG A 380 -8.79 -11.68 -21.04
N PRO A 381 -7.60 -12.31 -20.85
CA PRO A 381 -6.91 -12.91 -21.98
C PRO A 381 -7.73 -14.12 -22.46
N SER A 382 -7.75 -14.36 -23.77
CA SER A 382 -8.26 -15.65 -24.26
C SER A 382 -7.39 -16.79 -23.72
N VAL A 383 -7.84 -18.03 -23.90
CA VAL A 383 -6.98 -19.19 -23.61
C VAL A 383 -5.67 -19.11 -24.44
N PRO A 384 -4.54 -19.59 -23.89
CA PRO A 384 -3.37 -19.94 -24.69
C PRO A 384 -3.76 -20.93 -25.80
N ARG A 385 -3.20 -20.79 -26.98
CA ARG A 385 -3.53 -21.62 -28.17
C ARG A 385 -2.43 -22.61 -28.46
N ASN A 386 -2.71 -23.60 -29.31
CA ASN A 386 -1.71 -24.50 -29.92
C ASN A 386 -0.71 -25.09 -28.91
N ILE A 387 -1.22 -25.44 -27.73
CA ILE A 387 -0.50 -26.16 -26.69
C ILE A 387 -0.09 -27.54 -27.22
N ARG A 388 1.14 -27.94 -26.93
CA ARG A 388 1.73 -29.25 -27.26
C ARG A 388 2.75 -29.64 -26.20
N ALA A 389 2.97 -30.93 -26.05
CA ALA A 389 3.94 -31.52 -25.13
C ALA A 389 4.82 -32.50 -25.91
N ASP A 390 6.14 -32.29 -25.85
CA ASP A 390 7.17 -33.08 -26.52
C ASP A 390 8.06 -33.75 -25.46
N THR A 391 8.26 -35.07 -25.50
CA THR A 391 9.12 -35.75 -24.51
C THR A 391 10.59 -35.39 -24.72
N VAL A 392 11.30 -35.02 -23.65
CA VAL A 392 12.73 -34.68 -23.69
C VAL A 392 13.60 -35.82 -23.14
N SER A 393 13.16 -36.47 -22.05
CA SER A 393 13.91 -37.55 -21.41
C SER A 393 12.99 -38.50 -20.62
N SER A 394 13.59 -39.39 -19.82
CA SER A 394 12.90 -40.18 -18.80
C SER A 394 12.42 -39.36 -17.59
N SER A 395 12.85 -38.10 -17.43
CA SER A 395 12.46 -37.24 -16.32
C SER A 395 11.97 -35.85 -16.74
N ALA A 396 11.88 -35.56 -18.04
CA ALA A 396 11.52 -34.23 -18.52
C ALA A 396 10.65 -34.23 -19.79
N ILE A 397 9.71 -33.27 -19.83
CA ILE A 397 8.79 -33.01 -20.95
C ILE A 397 8.80 -31.50 -21.26
N LEU A 398 8.93 -31.14 -22.54
CA LEU A 398 8.85 -29.78 -23.05
C LEU A 398 7.40 -29.46 -23.41
N LEU A 399 6.79 -28.50 -22.72
CA LEU A 399 5.59 -27.84 -23.19
C LEU A 399 5.93 -26.67 -24.11
N ALA A 400 5.10 -26.45 -25.12
CA ALA A 400 5.09 -25.21 -25.90
C ALA A 400 3.65 -24.80 -26.23
N TRP A 401 3.40 -23.50 -26.28
CA TRP A 401 2.09 -22.93 -26.60
C TRP A 401 2.24 -21.65 -27.43
N GLU A 402 1.13 -21.15 -27.95
CA GLU A 402 1.03 -19.81 -28.54
C GLU A 402 0.31 -18.87 -27.58
N ARG A 403 0.63 -17.58 -27.71
CA ARG A 403 -0.04 -16.53 -26.93
C ARG A 403 -1.55 -16.47 -27.26
N PRO A 404 -2.38 -15.96 -26.33
CA PRO A 404 -3.80 -15.67 -26.56
C PRO A 404 -4.09 -14.94 -27.88
N LEU A 405 -5.29 -15.11 -28.42
CA LEU A 405 -5.78 -14.34 -29.58
C LEU A 405 -6.22 -12.93 -29.17
N TYR A 406 -6.83 -12.80 -27.99
CA TYR A 406 -7.36 -11.53 -27.47
C TYR A 406 -6.63 -11.12 -26.18
N ASN A 407 -6.38 -9.81 -26.05
CA ASN A 407 -5.65 -9.17 -24.96
C ASN A 407 -4.22 -9.72 -24.70
N SER A 408 -3.59 -10.33 -25.71
CA SER A 408 -2.23 -10.92 -25.61
C SER A 408 -1.13 -9.90 -25.29
N ASP A 409 -1.34 -8.64 -25.62
CA ASP A 409 -0.45 -7.50 -25.38
C ASP A 409 -0.31 -7.18 -23.87
N LYS A 410 -1.35 -7.49 -23.10
CA LYS A 410 -1.46 -7.17 -21.66
C LYS A 410 -1.11 -8.35 -20.74
N VAL A 411 -0.79 -9.51 -21.30
CA VAL A 411 -0.42 -10.71 -20.53
C VAL A 411 0.88 -10.44 -19.77
N ILE A 412 0.89 -10.70 -18.46
CA ILE A 412 2.04 -10.51 -17.55
C ILE A 412 2.68 -11.83 -17.11
N ALA A 413 1.93 -12.93 -17.15
CA ALA A 413 2.43 -14.26 -16.81
C ALA A 413 1.59 -15.37 -17.47
N TYR A 414 2.15 -16.58 -17.51
CA TYR A 414 1.41 -17.83 -17.66
C TYR A 414 1.49 -18.65 -16.38
N SER A 415 0.58 -19.59 -16.18
CA SER A 415 0.83 -20.75 -15.33
C SER A 415 0.62 -22.04 -16.10
N VAL A 416 1.62 -22.92 -16.00
CA VAL A 416 1.61 -24.29 -16.50
C VAL A 416 1.14 -25.18 -15.36
N HIS A 417 0.19 -26.05 -15.64
CA HIS A 417 -0.33 -27.04 -14.69
C HIS A 417 -0.06 -28.43 -15.24
N TYR A 418 0.30 -29.35 -14.34
CA TYR A 418 0.55 -30.74 -14.69
C TYR A 418 0.11 -31.70 -13.58
N MET A 419 -0.33 -32.89 -13.98
CA MET A 419 -0.81 -33.94 -13.08
C MET A 419 -0.49 -35.31 -13.67
N LYS A 420 -0.21 -36.31 -12.84
CA LYS A 420 -0.04 -37.69 -13.31
C LYS A 420 -1.39 -38.22 -13.78
N ALA A 421 -1.43 -38.87 -14.94
CA ALA A 421 -2.67 -39.36 -15.55
C ALA A 421 -3.22 -40.65 -14.90
N GLU A 422 -2.40 -41.35 -14.10
CA GLU A 422 -2.71 -42.64 -13.51
C GLU A 422 -2.49 -42.64 -11.99
N GLY A 423 -3.58 -42.75 -11.23
CA GLY A 423 -3.58 -42.88 -9.78
C GLY A 423 -4.94 -42.57 -9.16
N LEU A 424 -5.11 -42.87 -7.86
CA LEU A 424 -6.25 -42.40 -7.06
C LEU A 424 -6.06 -40.96 -6.54
N ASN A 425 -4.82 -40.46 -6.57
CA ASN A 425 -4.45 -39.11 -6.12
C ASN A 425 -4.08 -38.26 -7.34
N ASN A 426 -5.09 -37.63 -7.96
CA ASN A 426 -4.89 -36.63 -9.03
C ASN A 426 -4.40 -35.31 -8.42
N GLU A 427 -3.17 -35.30 -7.91
CA GLU A 427 -2.53 -34.09 -7.40
C GLU A 427 -2.01 -33.24 -8.56
N GLU A 428 -2.43 -31.98 -8.54
CA GLU A 428 -2.15 -30.97 -9.55
C GLU A 428 -0.98 -30.09 -9.09
N TYR A 429 0.03 -29.96 -9.95
CA TYR A 429 1.24 -29.19 -9.73
C TYR A 429 1.24 -27.97 -10.66
N GLN A 430 1.62 -26.81 -10.14
CA GLN A 430 1.58 -25.54 -10.86
C GLN A 430 2.96 -24.85 -10.90
N VAL A 431 3.37 -24.39 -12.08
CA VAL A 431 4.52 -23.51 -12.29
C VAL A 431 4.04 -22.18 -12.87
N VAL A 432 4.57 -21.05 -12.36
CA VAL A 432 4.27 -19.70 -12.87
C VAL A 432 5.45 -19.18 -13.69
N ILE A 433 5.17 -18.59 -14.84
CA ILE A 433 6.13 -18.33 -15.93
C ILE A 433 5.92 -16.91 -16.47
N GLY A 434 7.00 -16.24 -16.92
CA GLY A 434 6.94 -14.91 -17.53
C GLY A 434 6.11 -14.84 -18.82
N ASN A 435 5.66 -13.63 -19.20
CA ASN A 435 4.88 -13.41 -20.42
C ASN A 435 5.69 -13.52 -21.72
N ASP A 436 6.98 -13.27 -21.65
CA ASP A 436 7.97 -13.47 -22.72
C ASP A 436 8.04 -14.94 -23.18
N THR A 437 7.81 -15.85 -22.25
CA THR A 437 8.06 -17.28 -22.39
C THR A 437 6.81 -18.03 -22.85
N THR A 438 6.95 -18.78 -23.94
CA THR A 438 5.89 -19.58 -24.57
C THR A 438 6.27 -21.07 -24.72
N ARG A 439 7.31 -21.49 -24.01
CA ARG A 439 7.79 -22.87 -23.92
C ARG A 439 8.42 -23.10 -22.56
N TYR A 440 8.29 -24.30 -22.00
CA TYR A 440 8.83 -24.62 -20.69
C TYR A 440 9.13 -26.11 -20.57
N ILE A 441 10.30 -26.47 -20.05
CA ILE A 441 10.64 -27.85 -19.71
C ILE A 441 10.20 -28.08 -18.27
N ILE A 442 9.32 -29.05 -18.05
CA ILE A 442 9.06 -29.60 -16.72
C ILE A 442 10.02 -30.76 -16.53
N ASP A 443 10.79 -30.72 -15.46
CA ASP A 443 11.75 -31.72 -15.01
C ASP A 443 11.26 -32.47 -13.75
N ASP A 444 12.13 -33.32 -13.17
CA ASP A 444 11.86 -34.19 -12.00
C ASP A 444 10.59 -35.07 -12.10
N LEU A 445 10.19 -35.43 -13.32
CA LEU A 445 9.08 -36.36 -13.58
C LEU A 445 9.49 -37.83 -13.33
N GLU A 446 8.53 -38.69 -12.97
CA GLU A 446 8.75 -40.14 -12.85
C GLU A 446 8.98 -40.76 -14.25
N PRO A 447 9.97 -41.66 -14.45
CA PRO A 447 10.14 -42.40 -15.71
C PRO A 447 8.98 -43.31 -16.09
N ALA A 448 8.83 -43.54 -17.39
CA ALA A 448 7.78 -44.36 -18.00
C ALA A 448 6.34 -44.04 -17.50
N CYS A 449 6.04 -42.76 -17.24
CA CYS A 449 4.79 -42.31 -16.66
C CYS A 449 4.03 -41.33 -17.56
N ASN A 450 2.71 -41.46 -17.56
CA ASN A 450 1.78 -40.61 -18.31
C ASN A 450 1.39 -39.37 -17.50
N TYR A 451 1.45 -38.19 -18.13
CA TYR A 451 1.10 -36.91 -17.53
C TYR A 451 0.10 -36.13 -18.40
N THR A 452 -0.75 -35.34 -17.76
CA THR A 452 -1.71 -34.41 -18.37
C THR A 452 -1.27 -32.98 -18.05
N PHE A 453 -1.37 -32.08 -19.02
CA PHE A 453 -0.90 -30.69 -18.91
C PHE A 453 -1.92 -29.68 -19.47
N TYR A 454 -1.96 -28.47 -18.92
CA TYR A 454 -2.64 -27.31 -19.51
C TYR A 454 -1.98 -25.98 -19.11
N VAL A 455 -2.34 -24.88 -19.77
CA VAL A 455 -1.79 -23.53 -19.51
C VAL A 455 -2.89 -22.48 -19.31
N VAL A 456 -2.66 -21.54 -18.39
CA VAL A 456 -3.51 -20.37 -18.12
C VAL A 456 -2.69 -19.09 -18.33
N ALA A 457 -3.28 -18.05 -18.93
CA ALA A 457 -2.67 -16.72 -19.09
C ALA A 457 -3.20 -15.74 -18.03
N TYR A 458 -2.36 -14.81 -17.58
CA TYR A 458 -2.70 -13.78 -16.58
C TYR A 458 -2.44 -12.38 -17.11
N MET A 459 -3.36 -11.47 -16.81
CA MET A 459 -3.25 -10.01 -16.97
C MET A 459 -3.47 -9.34 -15.59
N PRO A 460 -3.16 -8.04 -15.41
CA PRO A 460 -3.31 -7.35 -14.13
C PRO A 460 -4.72 -7.39 -13.49
N MET A 461 -5.78 -7.63 -14.27
CA MET A 461 -7.18 -7.70 -13.80
C MET A 461 -7.77 -9.11 -13.79
N GLY A 462 -6.98 -10.17 -14.01
CA GLY A 462 -7.44 -11.56 -13.92
C GLY A 462 -6.81 -12.53 -14.92
N ALA A 463 -7.23 -13.79 -14.82
CA ALA A 463 -6.74 -14.91 -15.63
C ALA A 463 -7.71 -15.34 -16.74
N SER A 464 -7.17 -16.00 -17.77
CA SER A 464 -7.93 -16.73 -18.81
C SER A 464 -8.68 -17.93 -18.21
N ARG A 465 -9.40 -18.67 -19.06
CA ARG A 465 -9.73 -20.07 -18.78
C ARG A 465 -8.48 -20.95 -19.02
N MET A 466 -8.57 -22.21 -18.59
CA MET A 466 -7.64 -23.27 -19.00
C MET A 466 -7.56 -23.37 -20.53
N SER A 467 -6.38 -23.66 -21.08
CA SER A 467 -6.24 -24.18 -22.44
C SER A 467 -6.89 -25.56 -22.57
N ASP A 468 -6.90 -26.10 -23.79
CA ASP A 468 -7.09 -27.53 -23.99
C ASP A 468 -6.03 -28.33 -23.19
N HIS A 469 -6.38 -29.56 -22.80
CA HIS A 469 -5.46 -30.47 -22.13
C HIS A 469 -4.63 -31.25 -23.16
N VAL A 470 -3.33 -31.38 -22.91
CA VAL A 470 -2.44 -32.27 -23.67
C VAL A 470 -1.90 -33.37 -22.77
N PHE A 471 -1.61 -34.54 -23.36
CA PHE A 471 -1.14 -35.72 -22.66
C PHE A 471 0.20 -36.14 -23.24
N GLN A 472 1.18 -36.47 -22.40
CA GLN A 472 2.49 -36.94 -22.85
C GLN A 472 3.16 -37.84 -21.81
N SER A 473 3.95 -38.80 -22.29
CA SER A 473 4.68 -39.78 -21.47
C SER A 473 6.16 -39.42 -21.33
N THR A 474 6.77 -39.67 -20.18
CA THR A 474 8.23 -39.72 -20.04
C THR A 474 8.79 -40.99 -20.71
N LEU A 475 10.07 -40.96 -21.12
CA LEU A 475 10.75 -42.16 -21.63
C LEU A 475 10.96 -43.20 -20.53
N GLU A 476 11.25 -44.44 -20.94
CA GLU A 476 11.88 -45.42 -20.04
C GLU A 476 13.29 -44.96 -19.62
N ASP A 477 13.78 -45.53 -18.52
CA ASP A 477 15.15 -45.40 -18.02
C ASP A 477 15.71 -46.79 -17.70
N VAL A 478 16.98 -46.90 -17.29
CA VAL A 478 17.54 -48.17 -16.81
C VAL A 478 16.98 -48.56 -15.42
N PRO A 479 16.84 -49.86 -15.10
CA PRO A 479 16.40 -50.30 -13.78
C PRO A 479 17.29 -49.79 -12.64
N LEU A 480 16.68 -49.20 -11.61
CA LEU A 480 17.38 -48.51 -10.52
C LEU A 480 18.06 -49.46 -9.53
N ARG A 481 17.63 -50.72 -9.46
CA ARG A 481 18.17 -51.75 -8.55
C ARG A 481 18.12 -53.13 -9.21
N ALA A 482 19.06 -54.00 -8.86
CA ALA A 482 19.07 -55.39 -9.32
C ALA A 482 17.93 -56.23 -8.70
N PRO A 483 17.41 -57.27 -9.41
CA PRO A 483 16.57 -58.31 -8.82
C PRO A 483 17.27 -59.07 -7.68
N GLU A 484 16.51 -59.52 -6.68
CA GLU A 484 17.02 -60.36 -5.59
C GLU A 484 17.04 -61.84 -6.02
N LEU A 485 18.18 -62.52 -5.81
CA LEU A 485 18.41 -63.91 -6.22
C LEU A 485 18.13 -64.92 -5.11
N SER A 486 17.58 -66.07 -5.52
CA SER A 486 17.51 -67.31 -4.74
C SER A 486 18.15 -68.45 -5.54
N LEU A 487 18.94 -69.29 -4.87
CA LEU A 487 19.77 -70.33 -5.50
C LEU A 487 19.52 -71.68 -4.83
N THR A 488 19.25 -72.73 -5.61
CA THR A 488 18.85 -74.05 -5.12
C THR A 488 19.44 -75.16 -5.97
N SER A 489 20.23 -76.08 -5.41
CA SER A 489 20.61 -77.31 -6.14
C SER A 489 19.56 -78.41 -5.98
N ARG A 490 19.22 -79.09 -7.07
CA ARG A 490 18.31 -80.24 -7.08
C ARG A 490 19.05 -81.58 -7.23
N SER A 491 20.23 -81.52 -7.85
CA SER A 491 21.21 -82.60 -7.97
C SER A 491 22.64 -82.09 -7.68
N PRO A 492 23.65 -82.98 -7.57
CA PRO A 492 25.06 -82.58 -7.47
C PRO A 492 25.60 -81.76 -8.65
N THR A 493 24.90 -81.73 -9.78
CA THR A 493 25.38 -81.17 -11.06
C THR A 493 24.50 -80.03 -11.59
N ASP A 494 23.63 -79.45 -10.74
CA ASP A 494 22.76 -78.33 -11.12
C ASP A 494 22.59 -77.25 -10.03
N ILE A 495 22.21 -76.05 -10.48
CA ILE A 495 21.69 -74.94 -9.67
C ILE A 495 20.46 -74.37 -10.39
N GLN A 496 19.28 -74.54 -9.80
CA GLN A 496 18.11 -73.71 -10.10
C GLN A 496 18.35 -72.30 -9.55
N VAL A 497 18.17 -71.30 -10.41
CA VAL A 497 18.27 -69.88 -10.11
C VAL A 497 16.88 -69.27 -10.24
N SER A 498 16.44 -68.50 -9.25
CA SER A 498 15.16 -67.78 -9.29
C SER A 498 15.27 -66.36 -8.74
N TRP A 499 14.38 -65.47 -9.19
CA TRP A 499 14.32 -64.07 -8.78
C TRP A 499 12.89 -63.52 -8.86
N GLN A 500 12.62 -62.48 -8.08
CA GLN A 500 11.36 -61.73 -8.18
C GLN A 500 11.48 -60.64 -9.27
N PRO A 501 10.41 -60.38 -10.04
CA PRO A 501 10.34 -59.20 -10.91
C PRO A 501 10.54 -57.91 -10.11
N LEU A 502 11.13 -56.90 -10.73
CA LEU A 502 11.23 -55.57 -10.13
C LEU A 502 9.84 -54.89 -10.13
N PRO A 503 9.41 -54.27 -9.02
CA PRO A 503 8.24 -53.37 -9.01
C PRO A 503 8.43 -52.21 -9.99
N ASP A 504 7.33 -51.72 -10.58
CA ASP A 504 7.35 -50.75 -11.70
C ASP A 504 8.18 -49.48 -11.40
N LYS A 505 8.07 -48.96 -10.16
CA LYS A 505 8.84 -47.79 -9.67
C LYS A 505 10.36 -48.01 -9.63
N LEU A 506 10.81 -49.26 -9.59
CA LEU A 506 12.23 -49.64 -9.59
C LEU A 506 12.69 -50.14 -10.97
N SER A 507 11.80 -50.67 -11.81
CA SER A 507 12.14 -51.04 -13.18
C SER A 507 12.32 -49.83 -14.09
N ARG A 508 11.62 -48.72 -13.82
CA ARG A 508 11.65 -47.45 -14.59
C ARG A 508 11.29 -47.60 -16.09
N GLY A 509 10.54 -48.66 -16.41
CA GLY A 509 10.21 -49.09 -17.77
C GLY A 509 9.84 -50.57 -17.77
N ARG A 510 9.47 -51.10 -18.94
CA ARG A 510 9.19 -52.53 -19.11
C ARG A 510 10.51 -53.31 -19.13
N VAL A 511 10.66 -54.25 -18.21
CA VAL A 511 11.83 -55.15 -18.21
C VAL A 511 11.83 -56.00 -19.48
N SER A 512 12.87 -55.84 -20.30
CA SER A 512 13.06 -56.47 -21.60
C SER A 512 13.85 -57.78 -21.49
N ALA A 513 14.87 -57.81 -20.62
CA ALA A 513 15.79 -58.93 -20.45
C ALA A 513 16.39 -58.98 -19.03
N TYR A 514 16.92 -60.16 -18.69
CA TYR A 514 17.80 -60.40 -17.54
C TYR A 514 19.13 -60.99 -17.99
N ARG A 515 20.23 -60.64 -17.32
CA ARG A 515 21.57 -61.21 -17.56
C ARG A 515 22.07 -61.91 -16.30
N LEU A 516 22.05 -63.24 -16.32
CA LEU A 516 22.64 -64.08 -15.29
C LEU A 516 24.13 -64.23 -15.56
N SER A 517 24.98 -63.88 -14.59
CA SER A 517 26.44 -64.07 -14.65
C SER A 517 26.85 -65.09 -13.59
N TYR A 518 27.71 -66.05 -13.95
CA TYR A 518 28.19 -67.09 -13.04
C TYR A 518 29.66 -67.48 -13.29
N ARG A 519 30.28 -68.10 -12.28
CA ARG A 519 31.64 -68.69 -12.29
C ARG A 519 31.84 -69.58 -11.07
N THR A 520 32.91 -70.38 -11.00
CA THR A 520 33.32 -70.96 -9.70
C THR A 520 33.92 -69.90 -8.77
N SER A 521 34.24 -70.28 -7.53
CA SER A 521 34.94 -69.41 -6.56
C SER A 521 36.41 -69.16 -6.89
N ASP A 522 37.04 -70.08 -7.61
CA ASP A 522 38.46 -70.08 -8.00
C ASP A 522 38.70 -69.54 -9.42
N GLU A 523 37.68 -69.57 -10.29
CA GLU A 523 37.73 -68.95 -11.62
C GLU A 523 37.68 -67.41 -11.55
N THR A 524 38.48 -66.76 -12.40
CA THR A 524 38.41 -65.29 -12.64
C THR A 524 37.53 -64.93 -13.84
N ALA A 525 37.39 -65.85 -14.81
CA ALA A 525 36.47 -65.71 -15.93
C ALA A 525 35.01 -65.72 -15.44
N VAL A 526 34.11 -65.08 -16.20
CA VAL A 526 32.68 -65.02 -15.88
C VAL A 526 31.88 -65.45 -17.10
N SER A 527 31.13 -66.54 -16.96
CA SER A 527 30.14 -67.00 -17.92
C SER A 527 28.86 -66.16 -17.79
N GLN A 528 28.18 -65.89 -18.91
CA GLN A 528 26.97 -65.06 -18.94
C GLN A 528 25.87 -65.70 -19.79
N ILE A 529 24.63 -65.55 -19.35
CA ILE A 529 23.42 -66.04 -20.01
C ILE A 529 22.40 -64.90 -20.01
N GLU A 530 21.87 -64.58 -21.20
CA GLU A 530 20.81 -63.59 -21.37
C GLU A 530 19.46 -64.28 -21.53
N LEU A 531 18.44 -63.72 -20.87
CA LEU A 531 17.13 -64.34 -20.67
C LEU A 531 16.04 -63.29 -20.93
N PRO A 532 14.88 -63.66 -21.52
CA PRO A 532 13.77 -62.73 -21.70
C PRO A 532 13.25 -62.16 -20.37
N GLY A 533 12.77 -60.91 -20.36
CA GLY A 533 12.24 -60.21 -19.18
C GLY A 533 11.01 -60.86 -18.53
N GLU A 534 10.38 -61.81 -19.21
CA GLU A 534 9.28 -62.65 -18.69
C GLU A 534 9.77 -63.85 -17.87
N LYS A 535 11.09 -64.11 -17.81
CA LYS A 535 11.67 -65.16 -16.97
C LYS A 535 11.85 -64.68 -15.53
N THR A 536 11.44 -65.53 -14.59
CA THR A 536 11.70 -65.40 -13.14
C THR A 536 12.56 -66.54 -12.58
N GLN A 537 12.95 -67.49 -13.43
CA GLN A 537 13.82 -68.61 -13.08
C GLN A 537 14.55 -69.20 -14.29
N TYR A 538 15.69 -69.84 -14.02
CA TYR A 538 16.55 -70.54 -14.98
C TYR A 538 17.22 -71.73 -14.29
N LEU A 539 17.56 -72.77 -15.06
CA LEU A 539 18.27 -73.96 -14.56
C LEU A 539 19.68 -73.98 -15.16
N LEU A 540 20.69 -74.01 -14.30
CA LEU A 540 22.09 -74.14 -14.67
C LEU A 540 22.53 -75.60 -14.48
N GLU A 541 22.94 -76.27 -15.56
CA GLU A 541 23.24 -77.72 -15.59
C GLU A 541 24.71 -78.00 -15.94
N ASN A 542 25.13 -79.27 -15.82
CA ASN A 542 26.50 -79.75 -16.09
C ASN A 542 27.57 -79.14 -15.18
N LEU A 543 27.20 -78.79 -13.95
CA LEU A 543 28.09 -78.23 -12.93
C LEU A 543 28.90 -79.34 -12.23
N GLN A 544 30.05 -78.97 -11.66
CA GLN A 544 30.86 -79.88 -10.87
C GLN A 544 30.26 -80.08 -9.47
N PRO A 545 30.22 -81.31 -8.92
CA PRO A 545 29.85 -81.56 -7.52
C PRO A 545 30.78 -80.88 -6.51
N ASP A 546 30.29 -80.64 -5.29
CA ASP A 546 31.02 -80.06 -4.15
C ASP A 546 31.80 -78.75 -4.45
N THR A 547 31.35 -78.00 -5.45
CA THR A 547 32.03 -76.82 -5.99
C THR A 547 31.24 -75.56 -5.62
N ILE A 548 31.93 -74.50 -5.19
CA ILE A 548 31.28 -73.21 -4.94
C ILE A 548 31.17 -72.46 -6.27
N TYR A 549 29.95 -72.06 -6.62
CA TYR A 549 29.67 -71.12 -7.68
C TYR A 549 29.27 -69.76 -7.11
N LEU A 550 29.68 -68.69 -7.78
CA LEU A 550 29.29 -67.32 -7.51
C LEU A 550 28.37 -66.86 -8.65
N LEU A 551 27.16 -66.39 -8.31
CA LEU A 551 26.16 -65.93 -9.28
C LEU A 551 25.68 -64.51 -8.99
N ARG A 552 25.31 -63.76 -10.04
CA ARG A 552 24.66 -62.44 -9.93
C ARG A 552 23.76 -62.17 -11.14
N ILE A 553 22.80 -61.26 -10.99
CA ILE A 553 21.82 -60.90 -12.05
C ILE A 553 21.73 -59.39 -12.25
N ALA A 554 21.43 -58.96 -13.47
CA ALA A 554 20.94 -57.61 -13.77
C ALA A 554 19.65 -57.69 -14.60
N ALA A 555 18.83 -56.64 -14.52
CA ALA A 555 17.68 -56.41 -15.38
C ALA A 555 18.02 -55.35 -16.46
N ALA A 556 17.30 -55.36 -17.57
CA ALA A 556 17.33 -54.30 -18.58
C ALA A 556 15.92 -53.85 -18.96
N THR A 557 15.77 -52.58 -19.35
CA THR A 557 14.59 -52.02 -20.06
C THR A 557 14.86 -51.95 -21.57
N SER A 558 14.11 -51.17 -22.36
CA SER A 558 14.51 -50.86 -23.73
C SER A 558 15.78 -50.00 -23.82
N VAL A 559 16.15 -49.29 -22.73
CA VAL A 559 17.29 -48.36 -22.67
C VAL A 559 18.62 -49.09 -22.48
N GLY A 560 18.65 -50.08 -21.60
CA GLY A 560 19.87 -50.82 -21.29
C GLY A 560 19.84 -51.51 -19.92
N TRP A 561 21.01 -52.02 -19.52
CA TRP A 561 21.22 -52.76 -18.28
C TRP A 561 21.30 -51.83 -17.07
N GLY A 562 20.50 -52.13 -16.05
CA GLY A 562 20.57 -51.49 -14.73
C GLY A 562 21.66 -52.08 -13.83
N GLU A 563 21.50 -51.86 -12.53
CA GLU A 563 22.43 -52.38 -11.51
C GLU A 563 22.56 -53.92 -11.57
N GLN A 564 23.77 -54.43 -11.28
CA GLN A 564 24.04 -55.86 -11.09
C GLN A 564 23.99 -56.21 -9.61
N SER A 565 23.34 -57.33 -9.27
CA SER A 565 23.26 -57.81 -7.88
C SER A 565 24.65 -58.09 -7.31
N ALA A 566 24.74 -58.10 -5.97
CA ALA A 566 25.89 -58.69 -5.29
C ALA A 566 26.09 -60.15 -5.74
N TRP A 567 27.35 -60.61 -5.71
CA TRP A 567 27.68 -62.01 -5.94
C TRP A 567 27.14 -62.88 -4.79
N THR A 568 26.16 -63.73 -5.09
CA THR A 568 25.62 -64.73 -4.18
C THR A 568 26.37 -66.04 -4.37
N SER A 569 26.89 -66.62 -3.29
CA SER A 569 27.61 -67.91 -3.31
C SER A 569 26.68 -69.08 -3.07
N HIS A 570 26.88 -70.18 -3.79
CA HIS A 570 26.16 -71.44 -3.61
C HIS A 570 27.08 -72.63 -3.86
N ARG A 571 27.02 -73.67 -3.03
CA ARG A 571 27.83 -74.89 -3.18
C ARG A 571 26.96 -76.02 -3.73
N THR A 572 27.38 -76.64 -4.84
CA THR A 572 26.72 -77.85 -5.35
C THR A 572 26.88 -79.02 -4.37
N PRO A 573 25.86 -79.90 -4.21
CA PRO A 573 25.97 -81.08 -3.36
C PRO A 573 27.14 -81.99 -3.72
N LYS A 574 27.66 -82.73 -2.73
CA LYS A 574 28.55 -83.87 -2.97
C LYS A 574 27.76 -84.99 -3.68
N ALA A 575 28.37 -85.65 -4.65
CA ALA A 575 27.75 -86.79 -5.32
C ALA A 575 27.67 -88.01 -4.36
N SER A 576 26.47 -88.58 -4.20
CA SER A 576 26.25 -89.80 -3.42
C SER A 576 26.25 -91.04 -4.32
N SER A 577 26.87 -92.13 -3.85
CA SER A 577 26.79 -93.46 -4.47
C SER A 577 25.48 -94.21 -4.15
N ALA A 578 24.66 -93.68 -3.23
CA ALA A 578 23.41 -94.28 -2.80
C ALA A 578 22.19 -93.63 -3.49
N ARG A 579 21.15 -94.43 -3.77
CA ARG A 579 19.90 -93.98 -4.43
C ARG A 579 18.97 -93.25 -3.44
N VAL A 580 19.40 -92.06 -3.03
CA VAL A 580 18.62 -91.13 -2.19
C VAL A 580 17.67 -90.27 -3.05
N PRO A 581 16.63 -89.63 -2.48
CA PRO A 581 15.76 -88.72 -3.22
C PRO A 581 16.48 -87.50 -3.80
N LEU A 582 16.04 -87.03 -4.98
CA LEU A 582 16.35 -85.69 -5.48
C LEU A 582 15.66 -84.62 -4.62
N ALA A 583 16.18 -83.39 -4.62
CA ALA A 583 15.59 -82.32 -3.83
C ALA A 583 14.15 -82.01 -4.28
N PRO A 584 13.23 -81.66 -3.36
CA PRO A 584 11.89 -81.21 -3.73
C PRO A 584 11.95 -79.87 -4.47
N GLU A 585 11.05 -79.63 -5.42
CA GLU A 585 10.92 -78.30 -6.03
C GLU A 585 10.23 -77.34 -5.04
N LEU A 586 11.01 -76.80 -4.10
CA LEU A 586 10.59 -75.78 -3.15
C LEU A 586 10.24 -74.47 -3.86
N ARG A 587 9.21 -73.78 -3.37
CA ARG A 587 8.84 -72.40 -3.70
C ARG A 587 8.39 -71.71 -2.41
N LEU A 588 8.81 -70.47 -2.21
CA LEU A 588 8.48 -69.66 -1.03
C LEU A 588 7.67 -68.43 -1.45
N GLU A 589 6.53 -68.23 -0.80
CA GLU A 589 5.62 -67.10 -1.05
C GLU A 589 5.41 -66.32 0.26
N PRO A 590 5.88 -65.06 0.38
CA PRO A 590 5.56 -64.23 1.53
C PRO A 590 4.08 -63.83 1.51
N LEU A 591 3.33 -64.23 2.54
CA LEU A 591 1.89 -63.99 2.64
C LEU A 591 1.57 -62.62 3.25
N ASN A 592 2.42 -62.15 4.16
CA ASN A 592 2.37 -60.84 4.81
C ASN A 592 3.75 -60.53 5.43
N CYS A 593 3.88 -59.42 6.16
CA CYS A 593 5.17 -59.01 6.74
C CYS A 593 5.69 -59.90 7.89
N THR A 594 4.96 -60.93 8.34
CA THR A 594 5.37 -61.85 9.43
C THR A 594 5.13 -63.34 9.12
N THR A 595 4.76 -63.69 7.88
CA THR A 595 4.31 -65.05 7.51
C THR A 595 4.72 -65.41 6.08
N ILE A 596 5.25 -66.62 5.88
CA ILE A 596 5.70 -67.16 4.60
C ILE A 596 5.10 -68.56 4.39
N VAL A 597 4.62 -68.85 3.19
CA VAL A 597 4.14 -70.19 2.80
C VAL A 597 5.22 -70.89 1.98
N ALA A 598 5.69 -72.03 2.45
CA ALA A 598 6.52 -72.96 1.69
C ALA A 598 5.61 -73.95 0.94
N ARG A 599 5.84 -74.12 -0.36
CA ARG A 599 5.15 -75.10 -1.22
C ARG A 599 6.17 -75.95 -1.95
N TRP A 600 5.85 -77.22 -2.19
CA TRP A 600 6.70 -78.10 -3.01
C TRP A 600 5.86 -79.11 -3.79
N GLN A 601 6.38 -79.55 -4.94
CA GLN A 601 5.74 -80.59 -5.72
C GLN A 601 5.93 -81.97 -5.06
N LEU A 602 4.86 -82.76 -4.96
CA LEU A 602 4.95 -84.18 -4.61
C LEU A 602 5.69 -84.91 -5.74
N ALA A 603 6.73 -85.67 -5.38
CA ALA A 603 7.77 -86.09 -6.31
C ALA A 603 7.36 -87.24 -7.27
N ALA A 604 6.49 -86.94 -8.23
CA ALA A 604 5.87 -87.89 -9.18
C ALA A 604 6.83 -88.70 -10.07
N ARG A 605 8.15 -88.43 -10.05
CA ARG A 605 9.17 -89.18 -10.82
C ARG A 605 10.42 -89.60 -10.01
N ASN A 606 10.43 -89.42 -8.68
CA ASN A 606 11.58 -89.86 -7.85
C ASN A 606 11.48 -91.35 -7.52
N SER A 607 12.17 -92.17 -8.32
CA SER A 607 12.21 -93.65 -8.22
C SER A 607 13.02 -94.19 -7.02
N ALA A 608 12.98 -93.49 -5.88
CA ALA A 608 13.74 -93.75 -4.66
C ALA A 608 12.87 -93.89 -3.38
N GLY A 609 11.54 -93.74 -3.47
CA GLY A 609 10.60 -94.03 -2.38
C GLY A 609 10.68 -93.08 -1.17
N VAL A 610 10.12 -91.88 -1.29
CA VAL A 610 10.09 -90.87 -0.21
C VAL A 610 9.26 -91.34 0.98
N GLN A 611 9.82 -91.25 2.19
CA GLN A 611 9.15 -91.54 3.48
C GLN A 611 8.60 -90.27 4.17
N GLY A 612 9.17 -89.12 3.87
CA GLY A 612 8.72 -87.82 4.39
C GLY A 612 9.66 -86.71 3.98
N TYR A 613 9.37 -85.51 4.48
CA TYR A 613 10.20 -84.32 4.28
C TYR A 613 10.66 -83.75 5.62
N ARG A 614 11.75 -82.98 5.61
CA ARG A 614 12.19 -82.15 6.73
C ARG A 614 12.39 -80.73 6.25
N LEU A 615 11.69 -79.81 6.90
CA LEU A 615 11.78 -78.38 6.67
C LEU A 615 12.55 -77.74 7.84
N PHE A 616 13.54 -76.93 7.51
CA PHE A 616 14.32 -76.11 8.45
C PHE A 616 14.14 -74.65 8.02
N TYR A 617 14.14 -73.71 8.97
CA TYR A 617 14.15 -72.29 8.63
C TYR A 617 14.88 -71.47 9.70
N HIS A 618 15.59 -70.42 9.30
CA HIS A 618 16.22 -69.49 10.23
C HIS A 618 16.41 -68.10 9.60
N GLU A 619 16.52 -67.07 10.43
CA GLU A 619 17.03 -65.77 10.00
C GLU A 619 18.51 -65.92 9.61
N GLU A 620 18.97 -65.19 8.60
CA GLU A 620 20.36 -65.22 8.12
C GLU A 620 21.43 -64.97 9.23
N SER A 621 21.06 -64.28 10.32
CA SER A 621 21.91 -64.05 11.50
C SER A 621 21.71 -65.03 12.67
N GLN A 622 20.87 -66.05 12.52
CA GLN A 622 20.53 -67.03 13.56
C GLN A 622 20.90 -68.47 13.14
N PRO A 623 21.13 -69.40 14.10
CA PRO A 623 21.38 -70.80 13.78
C PRO A 623 20.15 -71.51 13.18
N GLU A 624 20.39 -72.55 12.37
CA GLU A 624 19.34 -73.36 11.75
C GLU A 624 18.38 -73.99 12.78
N SER A 625 17.07 -73.96 12.50
CA SER A 625 16.06 -74.53 13.40
C SER A 625 16.17 -76.04 13.55
N ALA A 626 15.55 -76.58 14.61
CA ALA A 626 15.19 -77.99 14.62
C ALA A 626 14.30 -78.34 13.39
N PRO A 627 14.43 -79.55 12.80
CA PRO A 627 13.67 -79.92 11.61
C PRO A 627 12.19 -80.15 11.91
N VAL A 628 11.32 -79.39 11.27
CA VAL A 628 9.90 -79.68 11.16
C VAL A 628 9.75 -80.93 10.27
N ARG A 629 9.28 -82.03 10.86
CA ARG A 629 9.05 -83.31 10.15
C ARG A 629 7.67 -83.32 9.52
N LEU A 630 7.63 -83.63 8.23
CA LEU A 630 6.45 -83.56 7.37
C LEU A 630 6.24 -84.93 6.69
N ARG A 631 4.98 -85.29 6.42
CA ARG A 631 4.58 -86.59 5.88
C ARG A 631 4.89 -86.67 4.38
N ALA A 632 5.02 -87.88 3.83
CA ALA A 632 5.26 -88.09 2.39
C ALA A 632 4.16 -87.52 1.46
N LEU A 633 2.97 -87.24 2.00
CA LEU A 633 1.83 -86.64 1.28
C LEU A 633 1.72 -85.12 1.46
N ASP A 634 2.49 -84.53 2.37
CA ASP A 634 2.45 -83.09 2.61
C ASP A 634 3.16 -82.37 1.44
N ASN A 635 2.56 -81.29 0.94
CA ASN A 635 3.04 -80.50 -0.21
C ASN A 635 3.13 -78.98 0.08
N THR A 636 2.69 -78.54 1.25
CA THR A 636 2.75 -77.14 1.70
C THR A 636 2.94 -77.06 3.21
N HIS A 637 3.54 -75.97 3.69
CA HIS A 637 3.67 -75.64 5.11
C HIS A 637 3.71 -74.11 5.30
N THR A 638 3.12 -73.61 6.38
CA THR A 638 3.10 -72.16 6.68
C THR A 638 4.02 -71.84 7.84
N ILE A 639 5.03 -71.01 7.57
CA ILE A 639 5.98 -70.51 8.56
C ILE A 639 5.47 -69.13 9.02
N GLY A 640 5.05 -69.03 10.28
CA GLY A 640 4.51 -67.79 10.87
C GLY A 640 5.30 -67.35 12.10
N GLY A 641 5.11 -66.10 12.52
CA GLY A 641 5.85 -65.51 13.65
C GLY A 641 7.23 -64.99 13.25
N LEU A 642 7.38 -64.54 12.00
CA LEU A 642 8.62 -64.01 11.44
C LEU A 642 8.69 -62.47 11.63
N ASP A 643 9.91 -61.93 11.71
CA ASP A 643 10.14 -60.49 11.78
C ASP A 643 9.97 -59.81 10.40
N PRO A 644 9.40 -58.60 10.31
CA PRO A 644 9.36 -57.81 9.07
C PRO A 644 10.73 -57.33 8.58
N ARG A 645 10.92 -57.27 7.26
CA ARG A 645 12.17 -56.83 6.58
C ARG A 645 13.40 -57.69 6.93
N LYS A 646 13.21 -58.93 7.36
CA LYS A 646 14.29 -59.89 7.63
C LYS A 646 14.35 -60.96 6.56
N LYS A 647 15.56 -61.43 6.28
CA LYS A 647 15.83 -62.49 5.31
C LYS A 647 15.94 -63.83 6.02
N TYR A 648 15.11 -64.77 5.58
CA TYR A 648 15.03 -66.13 6.09
C TYR A 648 15.58 -67.11 5.06
N HIS A 649 16.43 -68.01 5.52
CA HIS A 649 16.81 -69.23 4.82
C HIS A 649 15.78 -70.31 5.14
N VAL A 650 15.29 -71.00 4.13
CA VAL A 650 14.33 -72.10 4.28
C VAL A 650 14.82 -73.30 3.47
N LYS A 651 15.08 -74.40 4.17
CA LYS A 651 15.69 -75.61 3.62
C LYS A 651 14.72 -76.78 3.72
N LEU A 652 14.46 -77.46 2.61
CA LEU A 652 13.56 -78.60 2.52
C LEU A 652 14.27 -79.78 1.87
N LEU A 653 14.33 -80.92 2.57
CA LEU A 653 14.82 -82.19 2.00
C LEU A 653 13.76 -83.29 2.10
N ALA A 654 13.76 -84.21 1.13
CA ALA A 654 13.03 -85.46 1.19
C ALA A 654 13.96 -86.57 1.72
N TYR A 655 13.47 -87.50 2.51
CA TYR A 655 14.25 -88.66 3.00
C TYR A 655 13.58 -90.00 2.67
N ASN A 656 14.38 -91.07 2.60
CA ASN A 656 13.91 -92.45 2.43
C ASN A 656 14.55 -93.38 3.48
N PHE A 657 14.40 -94.70 3.31
CA PHE A 657 14.99 -95.70 4.22
C PHE A 657 16.54 -95.79 4.15
N VAL A 658 17.17 -95.25 3.12
CA VAL A 658 18.63 -95.26 2.94
C VAL A 658 19.27 -94.03 3.60
N GLY A 659 18.56 -92.91 3.62
CA GLY A 659 18.99 -91.70 4.32
C GLY A 659 18.25 -90.44 3.84
N ASP A 660 18.85 -89.30 4.15
CA ASP A 660 18.40 -88.00 3.67
C ASP A 660 18.78 -87.81 2.20
N GLY A 661 17.84 -87.29 1.42
CA GLY A 661 18.06 -86.90 0.02
C GLY A 661 18.71 -85.54 -0.11
N TYR A 662 18.89 -85.11 -1.36
CA TYR A 662 19.38 -83.78 -1.66
C TYR A 662 18.41 -82.71 -1.12
N GLN A 663 18.96 -81.58 -0.67
CA GLN A 663 18.22 -80.50 -0.03
C GLN A 663 17.97 -79.36 -1.02
N ALA A 664 16.75 -78.85 -1.04
CA ALA A 664 16.44 -77.57 -1.64
C ALA A 664 16.62 -76.48 -0.58
N ASP A 665 17.41 -75.46 -0.87
CA ASP A 665 17.62 -74.29 -0.02
C ASP A 665 17.11 -73.06 -0.80
N GLN A 666 16.34 -72.18 -0.14
CA GLN A 666 15.86 -70.93 -0.72
C GLN A 666 15.85 -69.81 0.33
N THR A 667 16.36 -68.65 -0.05
CA THR A 667 16.27 -67.42 0.72
C THR A 667 15.03 -66.62 0.35
N VAL A 668 14.38 -66.01 1.34
CA VAL A 668 13.21 -65.15 1.14
C VAL A 668 13.20 -64.02 2.17
N SER A 669 12.94 -62.80 1.71
CA SER A 669 12.77 -61.63 2.58
C SER A 669 11.30 -61.46 2.97
N THR A 670 11.01 -61.25 4.25
CA THR A 670 9.67 -60.78 4.65
C THR A 670 9.46 -59.35 4.15
N PRO A 671 8.32 -59.03 3.52
CA PRO A 671 8.04 -57.67 3.09
C PRO A 671 7.95 -56.74 4.31
N GLY A 672 8.32 -55.47 4.14
CA GLY A 672 8.13 -54.49 5.20
C GLY A 672 6.64 -54.21 5.42
N CYS A 673 6.18 -54.21 6.67
CA CYS A 673 4.87 -53.68 6.99
C CYS A 673 4.84 -52.19 6.54
N VAL A 674 3.81 -51.81 5.78
CA VAL A 674 3.73 -50.50 5.12
C VAL A 674 3.23 -49.44 6.09
N SER A 675 4.10 -48.50 6.44
CA SER A 675 3.71 -47.22 7.04
C SER A 675 3.76 -46.13 5.96
N VAL A 676 2.67 -45.39 5.77
CA VAL A 676 2.60 -44.34 4.75
C VAL A 676 3.18 -43.03 5.29
N ARG A 677 4.45 -42.74 4.92
CA ARG A 677 5.04 -41.41 4.76
C ARG A 677 6.47 -41.56 4.21
N ASP A 678 6.66 -41.17 2.97
CA ASP A 678 7.49 -40.02 2.62
C ASP A 678 7.13 -39.56 1.20
N ARG A 679 7.07 -38.24 1.01
CA ARG A 679 6.76 -37.59 -0.27
C ARG A 679 7.65 -36.37 -0.40
N LEU A 680 8.19 -36.16 -1.59
CA LEU A 680 8.93 -34.95 -1.96
C LEU A 680 8.02 -33.73 -1.73
N VAL A 681 8.52 -32.74 -1.01
CA VAL A 681 7.73 -31.58 -0.57
C VAL A 681 7.75 -30.52 -1.68
N PRO A 682 6.60 -30.11 -2.24
CA PRO A 682 6.57 -29.05 -3.25
C PRO A 682 7.02 -27.70 -2.66
N PRO A 683 7.57 -26.79 -3.47
CA PRO A 683 7.97 -25.47 -3.00
C PRO A 683 6.75 -24.72 -2.41
N PRO A 684 6.90 -24.05 -1.25
CA PRO A 684 5.77 -23.38 -0.62
C PRO A 684 5.30 -22.19 -1.48
N PRO A 685 3.99 -21.97 -1.71
CA PRO A 685 3.50 -20.77 -2.36
C PRO A 685 3.86 -19.48 -1.57
N PRO A 686 3.87 -18.31 -2.26
CA PRO A 686 4.39 -17.06 -1.71
C PRO A 686 3.61 -16.52 -0.50
N PRO A 687 4.21 -15.57 0.25
CA PRO A 687 3.50 -14.76 1.23
C PRO A 687 2.23 -14.13 0.64
N HIS A 688 1.15 -14.13 1.42
CA HIS A 688 -0.15 -13.59 1.03
C HIS A 688 -0.49 -12.36 1.86
N ASN A 689 -1.57 -11.64 1.56
CA ASN A 689 -1.95 -10.38 2.25
C ASN A 689 -0.77 -9.39 2.37
N VAL A 690 0.04 -9.30 1.31
CA VAL A 690 1.20 -8.41 1.22
C VAL A 690 0.70 -6.97 1.05
N TYR A 691 1.06 -6.09 1.98
CA TYR A 691 0.79 -4.65 1.87
C TYR A 691 1.95 -3.81 2.42
N ALA A 692 2.04 -2.58 1.92
CA ALA A 692 2.95 -1.56 2.42
C ALA A 692 2.16 -0.47 3.16
N LYS A 693 2.85 0.21 4.08
CA LYS A 693 2.40 1.44 4.69
C LYS A 693 3.61 2.37 4.80
N THR A 694 3.47 3.61 4.32
CA THR A 694 4.52 4.62 4.50
C THR A 694 4.72 4.90 5.99
N ASN A 695 5.98 4.88 6.45
CA ASN A 695 6.35 5.05 7.85
C ASN A 695 7.01 6.42 8.10
N SER A 696 7.91 6.82 7.21
CA SER A 696 8.60 8.11 7.23
C SER A 696 8.87 8.58 5.79
N SER A 697 9.56 9.71 5.65
CA SER A 697 10.15 10.14 4.37
C SER A 697 11.25 9.21 3.87
N THR A 698 11.91 8.48 4.76
CA THR A 698 13.01 7.57 4.42
C THR A 698 12.66 6.09 4.63
N GLY A 699 11.39 5.76 4.85
CA GLY A 699 11.02 4.42 5.30
C GLY A 699 9.60 3.98 4.96
N VAL A 700 9.48 2.73 4.50
CA VAL A 700 8.22 2.04 4.24
C VAL A 700 8.16 0.78 5.10
N PHE A 701 7.08 0.63 5.86
CA PHE A 701 6.80 -0.59 6.61
C PHE A 701 6.04 -1.58 5.73
N LEU A 702 6.55 -2.80 5.64
CA LEU A 702 5.94 -3.90 4.88
C LEU A 702 5.35 -4.91 5.85
N HIS A 703 4.21 -5.49 5.48
CA HIS A 703 3.51 -6.53 6.24
C HIS A 703 3.04 -7.65 5.30
N TRP A 704 3.06 -8.90 5.77
CA TRP A 704 2.55 -10.05 5.01
C TRP A 704 2.06 -11.18 5.90
N GLY A 705 1.07 -11.94 5.40
CA GLY A 705 0.58 -13.16 6.03
C GLY A 705 1.44 -14.37 5.70
N ARG A 706 1.88 -15.09 6.74
CA ARG A 706 2.54 -16.40 6.62
C ARG A 706 1.55 -17.46 6.09
N PRO A 707 1.85 -18.21 5.00
CA PRO A 707 0.91 -19.18 4.42
C PRO A 707 0.53 -20.35 5.35
N ALA A 708 -0.76 -20.69 5.38
CA ALA A 708 -1.40 -21.46 6.45
C ALA A 708 -0.98 -22.94 6.61
N PHE A 709 -0.35 -23.54 5.59
CA PHE A 709 0.14 -24.93 5.61
C PHE A 709 1.57 -25.05 6.14
N THR A 710 2.26 -23.93 6.44
CA THR A 710 3.66 -23.95 6.88
C THR A 710 3.77 -24.24 8.38
N SER A 711 3.99 -25.50 8.77
CA SER A 711 4.11 -25.94 10.17
C SER A 711 5.54 -25.94 10.73
N SER A 712 6.57 -25.71 9.91
CA SER A 712 7.97 -25.65 10.30
C SER A 712 8.28 -24.44 11.20
N HIS A 713 9.16 -24.58 12.19
CA HIS A 713 9.42 -23.50 13.15
C HIS A 713 10.37 -22.42 12.63
N ALA A 714 11.15 -22.70 11.58
CA ALA A 714 12.00 -21.72 10.89
C ALA A 714 11.41 -21.36 9.52
N VAL A 715 11.15 -20.07 9.30
CA VAL A 715 10.81 -19.49 8.00
C VAL A 715 11.54 -18.15 7.90
N ASN A 716 12.36 -17.98 6.85
CA ASN A 716 12.97 -16.69 6.53
C ASN A 716 12.30 -16.10 5.30
N TYR A 717 12.27 -14.78 5.19
CA TYR A 717 11.75 -14.04 4.05
C TYR A 717 12.89 -13.25 3.40
N THR A 718 12.91 -13.21 2.07
CA THR A 718 13.68 -12.21 1.31
C THR A 718 12.72 -11.20 0.73
N VAL A 719 12.99 -9.92 0.96
CA VAL A 719 12.30 -8.77 0.37
C VAL A 719 13.16 -8.20 -0.75
N ARG A 720 12.57 -7.94 -1.92
CA ARG A 720 13.12 -7.08 -2.98
C ARG A 720 12.51 -5.69 -2.84
N CYS A 721 13.34 -4.65 -2.97
CA CYS A 721 12.93 -3.25 -3.07
C CYS A 721 13.68 -2.58 -4.23
N ASN A 722 12.98 -1.82 -5.08
CA ASN A 722 13.61 -0.98 -6.09
C ASN A 722 12.74 0.26 -6.45
N PRO A 723 13.34 1.42 -6.76
CA PRO A 723 12.61 2.62 -7.17
C PRO A 723 11.96 2.43 -8.55
N VAL A 724 10.76 2.99 -8.73
CA VAL A 724 9.96 2.81 -9.95
C VAL A 724 10.47 3.68 -11.10
N GLY A 725 10.85 3.04 -12.21
CA GLY A 725 11.26 3.70 -13.46
C GLY A 725 12.76 3.61 -13.77
N LEU A 726 13.59 3.17 -12.84
CA LEU A 726 15.02 2.94 -13.06
C LEU A 726 15.26 1.56 -13.70
N GLN A 727 15.90 1.53 -14.86
CA GLN A 727 16.19 0.30 -15.62
C GLN A 727 17.53 -0.38 -15.23
N ASN A 728 18.31 0.21 -14.31
CA ASN A 728 19.62 -0.32 -13.91
C ASN A 728 19.48 -1.38 -12.81
N ALA A 729 19.82 -2.63 -13.13
CA ALA A 729 19.73 -3.77 -12.21
C ALA A 729 20.68 -3.70 -10.99
N SER A 730 21.63 -2.76 -10.98
CA SER A 730 22.60 -2.53 -9.91
C SER A 730 22.05 -1.79 -8.68
N LEU A 731 20.81 -1.29 -8.72
CA LEU A 731 20.15 -0.57 -7.61
C LEU A 731 19.04 -1.37 -6.92
N VAL A 732 18.98 -2.69 -7.13
CA VAL A 732 17.96 -3.56 -6.50
C VAL A 732 18.41 -3.95 -5.08
N LEU A 733 17.71 -3.44 -4.07
CA LEU A 733 17.95 -3.75 -2.67
C LEU A 733 17.29 -5.08 -2.30
N TYR A 734 18.05 -5.95 -1.63
CA TYR A 734 17.56 -7.19 -1.04
C TYR A 734 17.76 -7.17 0.48
N LEU A 735 16.68 -7.43 1.22
CA LEU A 735 16.69 -7.51 2.68
C LEU A 735 16.16 -8.86 3.14
N GLN A 736 16.58 -9.32 4.32
CA GLN A 736 16.15 -10.60 4.90
C GLN A 736 15.62 -10.40 6.33
N THR A 737 14.58 -11.16 6.68
CA THR A 737 13.98 -11.17 8.03
C THR A 737 13.33 -12.53 8.32
N SER A 738 13.18 -12.91 9.58
CA SER A 738 12.36 -14.05 10.02
C SER A 738 10.94 -13.63 10.43
N GLU A 739 10.67 -12.33 10.55
CA GLU A 739 9.38 -11.79 10.96
C GLU A 739 8.37 -11.64 9.81
N GLN A 740 7.10 -11.43 10.14
CA GLN A 740 5.99 -11.22 9.18
C GLN A 740 5.84 -9.75 8.75
N SER A 741 6.84 -8.92 9.08
CA SER A 741 6.92 -7.52 8.69
C SER A 741 8.37 -7.05 8.67
N LEU A 742 8.61 -5.95 7.96
CA LEU A 742 9.93 -5.31 7.88
C LEU A 742 9.77 -3.81 7.61
N LEU A 743 10.44 -2.97 8.40
CA LEU A 743 10.75 -1.61 7.99
C LEU A 743 11.88 -1.67 6.96
N VAL A 744 11.63 -1.17 5.75
CA VAL A 744 12.68 -0.87 4.77
C VAL A 744 13.15 0.57 5.04
N PRO A 745 14.38 0.79 5.56
CA PRO A 745 14.93 2.11 5.83
C PRO A 745 15.66 2.68 4.60
N ASP A 746 16.27 3.85 4.78
CA ASP A 746 17.23 4.48 3.86
C ASP A 746 16.71 4.66 2.42
N LEU A 747 15.39 4.87 2.29
CA LEU A 747 14.71 5.22 1.05
C LEU A 747 14.77 6.74 0.80
N GLU A 748 14.62 7.15 -0.47
CA GLU A 748 14.59 8.55 -0.87
C GLU A 748 13.22 9.19 -0.55
N PRO A 749 13.15 10.43 -0.02
CA PRO A 749 11.89 11.15 0.21
C PRO A 749 11.07 11.39 -1.06
N ASN A 750 9.75 11.35 -0.94
CA ASN A 750 8.78 11.53 -2.03
C ASN A 750 8.92 10.53 -3.22
N THR A 751 9.83 9.56 -3.17
CA THR A 751 10.10 8.57 -4.22
C THR A 751 9.14 7.38 -4.14
N LYS A 752 8.68 6.91 -5.31
CA LYS A 752 7.84 5.71 -5.43
C LYS A 752 8.71 4.46 -5.60
N TYR A 753 8.52 3.49 -4.72
CA TYR A 753 9.18 2.19 -4.73
C TYR A 753 8.22 1.06 -5.09
N GLU A 754 8.79 -0.04 -5.59
CA GLU A 754 8.12 -1.33 -5.71
C GLU A 754 8.77 -2.38 -4.82
N PHE A 755 7.94 -3.29 -4.30
CA PHE A 755 8.36 -4.32 -3.35
C PHE A 755 7.75 -5.68 -3.71
N ALA A 756 8.51 -6.74 -3.48
CA ALA A 756 8.03 -8.12 -3.54
C ALA A 756 8.71 -8.96 -2.45
N ILE A 757 8.00 -9.95 -1.89
CA ILE A 757 8.51 -10.81 -0.81
C ILE A 757 8.39 -12.28 -1.22
N ARG A 758 9.43 -13.07 -0.95
CA ARG A 758 9.39 -14.54 -1.01
C ARG A 758 9.79 -15.13 0.33
N LEU A 759 9.39 -16.38 0.61
CA LEU A 759 9.74 -17.11 1.82
C LEU A 759 10.65 -18.29 1.52
N HIS A 760 11.36 -18.75 2.55
CA HIS A 760 12.35 -19.80 2.52
C HIS A 760 12.11 -20.77 3.68
N ILE A 761 12.10 -22.07 3.38
CA ILE A 761 11.95 -23.16 4.35
C ILE A 761 13.00 -24.22 4.00
N ASP A 762 13.94 -24.45 4.91
CA ASP A 762 15.11 -25.30 4.69
C ASP A 762 15.86 -24.91 3.40
N GLN A 763 15.84 -25.74 2.35
CA GLN A 763 16.41 -25.40 1.03
C GLN A 763 15.36 -24.92 0.00
N LEU A 764 14.07 -25.04 0.31
CA LEU A 764 12.98 -24.64 -0.57
C LEU A 764 12.74 -23.13 -0.49
N SER A 765 12.49 -22.51 -1.65
CA SER A 765 12.16 -21.09 -1.78
C SER A 765 10.82 -20.94 -2.51
N SER A 766 9.95 -20.04 -2.04
CA SER A 766 8.73 -19.71 -2.77
C SER A 766 9.04 -18.88 -4.02
N PRO A 767 8.08 -18.82 -4.98
CA PRO A 767 7.97 -17.70 -5.89
C PRO A 767 7.94 -16.35 -5.14
N TRP A 768 8.15 -15.25 -5.86
CA TRP A 768 7.88 -13.92 -5.32
C TRP A 768 6.37 -13.68 -5.19
N SER A 769 5.97 -12.88 -4.19
CA SER A 769 4.62 -12.32 -4.10
C SER A 769 4.29 -11.46 -5.32
N PRO A 770 3.00 -11.12 -5.53
CA PRO A 770 2.65 -9.96 -6.36
C PRO A 770 3.46 -8.73 -5.94
N VAL A 771 3.86 -7.93 -6.93
CA VAL A 771 4.54 -6.66 -6.70
C VAL A 771 3.54 -5.65 -6.14
N ILE A 772 3.92 -4.99 -5.05
CA ILE A 772 3.18 -3.86 -4.48
C ILE A 772 3.98 -2.57 -4.63
N TYR A 773 3.30 -1.43 -4.64
CA TYR A 773 3.90 -0.11 -4.82
C TYR A 773 3.59 0.79 -3.64
N GLN A 774 4.56 1.56 -3.16
CA GLN A 774 4.36 2.59 -2.13
C GLN A 774 5.29 3.77 -2.36
N SER A 775 4.83 4.98 -2.08
CA SER A 775 5.71 6.16 -1.99
C SER A 775 6.13 6.42 -0.55
N THR A 776 7.36 6.87 -0.36
CA THR A 776 7.79 7.51 0.89
C THR A 776 7.04 8.82 1.13
N PHE A 777 7.05 9.34 2.36
CA PHE A 777 6.48 10.66 2.63
C PHE A 777 7.36 11.78 2.04
N PRO A 778 6.79 12.95 1.73
CA PRO A 778 7.56 14.18 1.55
C PRO A 778 8.31 14.57 2.84
N GLU A 779 9.47 15.21 2.70
CA GLU A 779 10.25 15.78 3.81
C GLU A 779 10.43 17.30 3.62
N SER A 780 10.92 18.02 4.64
CA SER A 780 11.43 19.38 4.44
C SER A 780 12.68 19.37 3.54
N PRO A 781 13.11 20.52 2.98
CA PRO A 781 14.28 20.54 2.10
C PRO A 781 15.54 20.18 2.89
N THR A 782 16.20 19.08 2.52
CA THR A 782 17.37 18.56 3.27
C THR A 782 18.65 19.33 2.97
N LEU A 783 18.70 20.05 1.84
CA LEU A 783 19.82 20.90 1.43
C LEU A 783 19.46 22.39 1.52
N PRO A 784 20.41 23.27 1.88
CA PRO A 784 20.17 24.71 1.95
C PRO A 784 20.19 25.35 0.54
N PRO A 785 19.60 26.56 0.39
CA PRO A 785 19.78 27.40 -0.79
C PRO A 785 21.24 27.55 -1.20
N SER A 786 21.57 27.22 -2.45
CA SER A 786 22.94 27.28 -2.95
C SER A 786 23.28 28.67 -3.52
N ASN A 787 24.57 28.96 -3.72
CA ASN A 787 25.04 30.18 -4.38
C ASN A 787 24.53 31.51 -3.77
N VAL A 788 24.36 31.56 -2.44
CA VAL A 788 23.97 32.79 -1.73
C VAL A 788 25.02 33.89 -1.96
N LYS A 789 24.56 35.05 -2.44
CA LYS A 789 25.37 36.24 -2.73
C LYS A 789 24.71 37.45 -2.10
N VAL A 790 25.51 38.27 -1.43
CA VAL A 790 25.08 39.54 -0.83
C VAL A 790 25.85 40.67 -1.49
N THR A 791 25.14 41.61 -2.08
CA THR A 791 25.71 42.78 -2.77
C THR A 791 25.10 44.06 -2.21
N LEU A 792 25.94 44.95 -1.67
CA LEU A 792 25.53 46.30 -1.30
C LEU A 792 25.01 47.03 -2.55
N ILE A 793 23.88 47.72 -2.45
CA ILE A 793 23.36 48.60 -3.52
C ILE A 793 23.55 50.05 -3.11
N GLU A 794 23.16 50.40 -1.89
CA GLU A 794 23.29 51.74 -1.30
C GLU A 794 23.88 51.62 0.12
N GLU A 795 24.24 52.73 0.74
CA GLU A 795 24.98 52.76 2.03
C GLU A 795 24.23 52.09 3.19
N ASN A 796 22.91 51.95 3.07
CA ASN A 796 22.00 51.30 4.02
C ASN A 796 21.16 50.15 3.42
N THR A 797 21.38 49.74 2.16
CA THR A 797 20.61 48.68 1.49
C THR A 797 21.50 47.66 0.77
N ALA A 798 21.13 46.38 0.85
CA ALA A 798 21.85 45.29 0.19
C ALA A 798 20.91 44.22 -0.36
N LEU A 799 21.19 43.76 -1.58
CA LEU A 799 20.47 42.65 -2.21
C LEU A 799 21.12 41.33 -1.85
N VAL A 800 20.33 40.42 -1.28
CA VAL A 800 20.63 39.00 -1.10
C VAL A 800 19.99 38.26 -2.27
N SER A 801 20.74 37.36 -2.91
CA SER A 801 20.24 36.49 -3.98
C SER A 801 20.79 35.07 -3.80
N TRP A 802 20.05 34.07 -4.23
CA TRP A 802 20.41 32.65 -4.09
C TRP A 802 19.89 31.85 -5.28
N LYS A 803 20.29 30.57 -5.35
CA LYS A 803 19.57 29.53 -6.09
C LYS A 803 18.73 28.70 -5.11
N PRO A 804 17.66 28.03 -5.58
CA PRO A 804 17.00 26.99 -4.80
C PRO A 804 17.99 25.89 -4.33
N PRO A 805 17.61 25.06 -3.34
CA PRO A 805 18.29 23.80 -3.11
C PRO A 805 18.33 22.94 -4.37
N ASP A 806 19.43 22.24 -4.59
CA ASP A 806 19.51 21.18 -5.59
C ASP A 806 18.73 19.97 -5.04
N ASP A 807 17.73 19.51 -5.80
CA ASP A 807 16.67 18.55 -5.41
C ASP A 807 15.97 18.82 -4.05
N PRO A 808 14.91 19.65 -4.02
CA PRO A 808 14.25 20.05 -2.77
C PRO A 808 13.25 19.02 -2.20
N ASN A 809 13.16 17.80 -2.76
CA ASN A 809 12.13 16.76 -2.53
C ASN A 809 10.69 17.16 -2.90
N VAL A 810 10.30 18.40 -2.62
CA VAL A 810 8.97 19.01 -2.79
C VAL A 810 9.14 20.47 -3.20
N ALA A 811 8.15 21.07 -3.84
CA ALA A 811 8.16 22.50 -4.14
C ALA A 811 8.36 23.37 -2.87
N VAL A 812 9.37 24.24 -2.89
CA VAL A 812 9.63 25.23 -1.85
C VAL A 812 8.45 26.21 -1.77
N THR A 813 7.89 26.41 -0.58
CA THR A 813 6.77 27.34 -0.34
C THR A 813 7.27 28.74 0.01
N HIS A 814 8.38 28.83 0.75
CA HIS A 814 9.01 30.10 1.12
C HIS A 814 10.50 29.95 1.43
N TYR A 815 11.21 31.07 1.43
CA TYR A 815 12.58 31.20 1.93
C TYR A 815 12.60 32.09 3.17
N THR A 816 13.41 31.73 4.16
CA THR A 816 13.65 32.55 5.36
C THR A 816 15.10 33.06 5.34
N ILE A 817 15.25 34.38 5.25
CA ILE A 817 16.51 35.11 5.29
C ILE A 817 16.73 35.58 6.72
N LEU A 818 17.80 35.13 7.36
CA LEU A 818 18.26 35.67 8.65
C LEU A 818 19.47 36.56 8.42
N TYR A 819 19.40 37.79 8.95
CA TYR A 819 20.50 38.74 8.92
C TYR A 819 20.67 39.47 10.25
N ALA A 820 21.92 39.77 10.62
CA ALA A 820 22.27 40.44 11.87
C ALA A 820 23.58 41.19 11.72
N SER A 821 23.79 42.30 12.45
CA SER A 821 25.14 42.84 12.57
C SER A 821 25.98 41.95 13.49
N ARG A 822 27.29 41.91 13.31
CA ARG A 822 28.22 41.04 14.07
C ARG A 822 28.07 41.20 15.60
N LYS A 823 27.66 42.37 16.09
CA LYS A 823 27.35 42.60 17.52
C LYS A 823 26.00 42.00 17.94
N ALA A 824 24.94 42.23 17.15
CA ALA A 824 23.61 41.67 17.40
C ALA A 824 23.62 40.12 17.34
N TRP A 825 24.34 39.55 16.37
CA TRP A 825 24.56 38.10 16.26
C TRP A 825 25.20 37.48 17.52
N ILE A 826 26.22 38.14 18.10
CA ILE A 826 26.87 37.68 19.34
C ILE A 826 25.90 37.72 20.54
N ALA A 827 24.91 38.62 20.52
CA ALA A 827 23.81 38.66 21.49
C ALA A 827 22.65 37.69 21.15
N GLY A 828 22.72 36.95 20.03
CA GLY A 828 21.67 36.05 19.54
C GLY A 828 20.55 36.74 18.73
N GLU A 829 20.62 38.06 18.56
CA GLU A 829 19.58 38.89 17.93
C GLU A 829 19.68 38.83 16.39
N TRP A 830 18.85 38.00 15.77
CA TRP A 830 18.68 37.93 14.32
C TRP A 830 17.43 38.70 13.85
N GLN A 831 17.56 39.45 12.76
CA GLN A 831 16.43 39.98 12.02
C GLN A 831 15.96 38.93 10.99
N VAL A 832 14.64 38.78 10.87
CA VAL A 832 13.98 37.77 10.03
C VAL A 832 13.28 38.45 8.86
N LEU A 833 13.47 37.93 7.65
CA LEU A 833 12.76 38.35 6.44
C LEU A 833 12.34 37.12 5.64
N GLN A 834 11.08 37.03 5.22
CA GLN A 834 10.56 35.91 4.42
C GLN A 834 10.22 36.34 3.00
N ARG A 835 10.31 35.40 2.05
CA ARG A 835 9.90 35.54 0.65
C ARG A 835 9.23 34.27 0.15
N GLU A 836 8.30 34.38 -0.80
CA GLU A 836 7.66 33.22 -1.44
C GLU A 836 8.69 32.33 -2.16
N GLY A 837 8.42 31.03 -2.27
CA GLY A 837 9.36 30.04 -2.84
C GLY A 837 9.68 30.22 -4.33
N SER A 838 8.89 31.05 -5.03
CA SER A 838 9.14 31.53 -6.39
C SER A 838 10.19 32.64 -6.48
N ILE A 839 10.55 33.28 -5.36
CA ILE A 839 11.38 34.48 -5.29
C ILE A 839 12.75 34.14 -4.68
N THR A 840 13.80 34.11 -5.51
CA THR A 840 15.16 33.75 -5.08
C THR A 840 16.07 34.94 -4.77
N MET A 841 15.47 36.07 -4.36
CA MET A 841 16.19 37.28 -3.94
C MET A 841 15.40 38.13 -2.93
N ALA A 842 16.10 38.90 -2.10
CA ALA A 842 15.50 39.80 -1.11
C ALA A 842 16.37 41.04 -0.88
N LEU A 843 15.75 42.22 -0.79
CA LEU A 843 16.43 43.43 -0.33
C LEU A 843 16.44 43.45 1.21
N LEU A 844 17.61 43.77 1.78
CA LEU A 844 17.82 44.12 3.18
C LEU A 844 17.94 45.64 3.27
N GLU A 845 17.29 46.24 4.27
CA GLU A 845 17.15 47.69 4.42
C GLU A 845 17.52 48.13 5.84
N ASN A 846 17.71 49.45 6.03
CA ASN A 846 18.05 50.07 7.33
C ASN A 846 19.36 49.54 7.96
N LEU A 847 20.30 49.12 7.10
CA LEU A 847 21.60 48.62 7.53
C LEU A 847 22.49 49.79 8.00
N LYS A 848 23.32 49.55 9.03
CA LYS A 848 24.11 50.61 9.69
C LYS A 848 25.54 50.71 9.15
N PRO A 849 26.03 51.92 8.79
CA PRO A 849 27.42 52.15 8.40
C PRO A 849 28.44 51.64 9.42
N GLY A 850 29.60 51.21 8.92
CA GLY A 850 30.71 50.71 9.73
C GLY A 850 30.47 49.36 10.43
N GLN A 851 29.37 48.67 10.12
CA GLN A 851 29.07 47.35 10.69
C GLN A 851 29.25 46.24 9.65
N VAL A 852 29.79 45.11 10.11
CA VAL A 852 29.74 43.84 9.38
C VAL A 852 28.40 43.19 9.67
N TYR A 853 27.62 42.90 8.64
CA TYR A 853 26.42 42.08 8.71
C TYR A 853 26.72 40.64 8.29
N LEU A 854 26.04 39.70 8.93
CA LEU A 854 26.07 38.27 8.65
C LEU A 854 24.71 37.90 8.07
N VAL A 855 24.68 37.13 6.97
CA VAL A 855 23.46 36.73 6.27
C VAL A 855 23.48 35.22 6.02
N LYS A 856 22.34 34.56 6.22
CA LYS A 856 22.10 33.16 5.82
C LYS A 856 20.65 32.96 5.39
N VAL A 857 20.40 32.00 4.48
CA VAL A 857 19.06 31.74 3.92
C VAL A 857 18.72 30.26 4.08
N SER A 858 17.50 29.93 4.51
CA SER A 858 16.93 28.58 4.43
C SER A 858 15.81 28.51 3.40
N ALA A 859 15.55 27.32 2.86
CA ALA A 859 14.37 26.99 2.07
C ALA A 859 13.38 26.21 2.94
N SER A 860 12.09 26.47 2.77
CA SER A 860 11.03 25.86 3.57
C SER A 860 9.90 25.41 2.66
N ASN A 861 9.29 24.27 2.95
CA ASN A 861 8.14 23.75 2.21
C ASN A 861 6.93 23.53 3.15
N ASN A 862 5.92 22.78 2.72
CA ASN A 862 4.74 22.46 3.53
C ASN A 862 4.98 21.43 4.64
N MET A 863 6.14 20.75 4.65
CA MET A 863 6.54 19.79 5.68
C MET A 863 7.44 20.42 6.76
N GLY A 864 8.12 21.54 6.46
CA GLY A 864 8.88 22.31 7.44
C GLY A 864 10.01 23.16 6.85
N ASP A 865 10.79 23.75 7.75
CA ASP A 865 12.02 24.48 7.42
C ASP A 865 13.17 23.52 7.10
N GLY A 866 13.92 23.82 6.04
CA GLY A 866 15.21 23.20 5.73
C GLY A 866 16.38 23.93 6.41
N PRO A 867 17.62 23.43 6.26
CA PRO A 867 18.78 24.03 6.88
C PRO A 867 19.12 25.40 6.27
N PHE A 868 19.81 26.23 7.06
CA PHE A 868 20.37 27.49 6.58
C PHE A 868 21.64 27.26 5.76
N SER A 869 21.86 28.12 4.77
CA SER A 869 23.11 28.27 4.05
C SER A 869 24.30 28.55 4.98
N HIS A 870 25.51 28.41 4.44
CA HIS A 870 26.67 29.04 5.05
C HIS A 870 26.43 30.54 5.23
N ILE A 871 27.07 31.13 6.25
CA ILE A 871 26.98 32.56 6.52
C ILE A 871 27.83 33.31 5.49
N VAL A 872 27.22 34.31 4.84
CA VAL A 872 27.90 35.28 3.98
C VAL A 872 28.05 36.58 4.76
N GLU A 873 29.26 37.16 4.76
CA GLU A 873 29.53 38.44 5.40
C GLU A 873 29.36 39.61 4.44
N LEU A 874 28.78 40.71 4.92
CA LEU A 874 28.66 42.00 4.24
C LEU A 874 29.26 43.10 5.11
N THR A 875 30.43 43.61 4.73
CA THR A 875 31.05 44.77 5.41
C THR A 875 30.50 46.08 4.84
N ILE A 876 29.72 46.81 5.64
CA ILE A 876 29.27 48.16 5.29
C ILE A 876 30.36 49.13 5.72
N ARG A 877 30.77 50.00 4.79
CA ARG A 877 31.82 51.00 5.06
C ARG A 877 31.32 52.00 6.11
N ALA A 878 32.24 52.51 6.94
CA ALA A 878 31.94 53.63 7.80
C ALA A 878 31.90 54.90 6.94
N ASP A 879 30.92 55.77 7.17
CA ASP A 879 30.86 57.07 6.51
C ASP A 879 31.96 57.97 7.10
N LEU A 880 32.78 58.57 6.23
CA LEU A 880 34.01 59.28 6.59
C LEU A 880 33.82 60.80 6.56
N THR A 881 32.79 61.28 7.26
CA THR A 881 32.31 62.67 7.20
C THR A 881 32.36 63.43 8.54
N SER A 882 33.22 63.01 9.48
CA SER A 882 33.56 63.85 10.66
C SER A 882 34.98 63.58 11.22
N ALA A 883 36.02 63.86 10.44
CA ALA A 883 37.40 63.85 10.95
C ALA A 883 37.76 65.21 11.57
N HIS A 884 37.68 65.32 12.91
CA HIS A 884 38.39 66.38 13.65
C HIS A 884 38.78 65.95 15.07
N ASP A 885 39.96 66.43 15.47
CA ASP A 885 40.50 66.60 16.83
C ASP A 885 40.73 65.41 17.77
N SER A 886 42.03 65.05 17.86
CA SER A 886 42.76 64.68 19.10
C SER A 886 42.51 63.29 19.76
N ALA A 887 43.44 62.71 20.53
CA ALA A 887 44.92 62.76 20.56
C ALA A 887 45.44 61.64 21.50
N PHE A 888 46.76 61.38 21.50
CA PHE A 888 47.51 60.42 22.36
C PHE A 888 47.20 58.91 22.15
N SER A 889 48.16 57.99 22.38
CA SER A 889 49.62 58.05 22.22
C SER A 889 50.19 56.61 22.14
N ASP A 890 51.48 56.51 21.76
CA ASP A 890 52.42 55.39 22.01
C ASP A 890 52.06 53.94 21.55
N GLY A 891 52.96 53.14 20.97
CA GLY A 891 54.36 53.37 20.60
C GLY A 891 55.20 52.09 20.67
N PHE A 892 55.75 51.65 19.52
CA PHE A 892 56.74 50.54 19.39
C PHE A 892 56.20 49.12 19.72
N TYR A 893 56.77 47.99 19.25
CA TYR A 893 58.10 47.70 18.68
C TYR A 893 58.10 46.83 17.39
N HIS A 894 59.30 46.64 16.84
CA HIS A 894 59.69 45.86 15.63
C HIS A 894 59.46 44.34 15.76
N LEU A 895 59.33 43.49 14.72
CA LEU A 895 59.75 43.44 13.29
C LEU A 895 61.06 42.65 13.03
N ASP A 896 60.91 41.43 12.49
CA ASP A 896 61.76 40.75 11.46
C ASP A 896 60.91 39.57 10.93
N GLN A 897 60.65 39.28 9.65
CA GLN A 897 61.32 39.42 8.34
C GLN A 897 62.47 38.44 8.02
N LYS A 898 62.18 37.48 7.14
CA LYS A 898 62.78 37.24 5.79
C LYS A 898 61.94 36.13 5.11
N GLY A 899 61.69 36.07 3.81
CA GLY A 899 62.32 36.71 2.63
C GLY A 899 62.97 35.62 1.76
N LYS A 900 62.89 35.57 0.42
CA LYS A 900 62.52 36.55 -0.65
C LYS A 900 61.80 35.76 -1.81
N ASN A 901 61.21 36.32 -2.88
CA ASN A 901 61.76 37.28 -3.86
C ASN A 901 60.68 37.90 -4.78
N ARG A 902 60.84 39.20 -5.12
CA ARG A 902 60.65 39.88 -6.44
C ARG A 902 59.41 39.49 -7.31
N PHE A 903 58.40 40.33 -7.62
CA PHE A 903 58.30 41.82 -7.80
C PHE A 903 59.30 42.39 -8.84
N LEU A 904 58.99 43.24 -9.83
CA LEU A 904 57.83 44.08 -10.28
C LEU A 904 57.73 44.00 -11.83
N GLY A 905 56.78 44.55 -12.60
CA GLY A 905 55.63 45.50 -12.47
C GLY A 905 54.96 45.59 -13.87
N TYR A 906 54.27 46.64 -14.36
CA TYR A 906 53.61 47.85 -13.81
C TYR A 906 52.89 48.59 -14.97
N SER A 907 51.55 48.83 -14.94
CA SER A 907 50.90 50.01 -15.61
C SER A 907 49.41 50.16 -15.25
N LEU A 908 48.86 51.36 -15.39
CA LEU A 908 47.52 51.79 -14.93
C LEU A 908 46.42 51.85 -16.00
N SER A 909 45.20 51.79 -15.49
CA SER A 909 43.91 52.23 -16.05
C SER A 909 43.92 53.54 -16.85
N THR A 910 43.01 53.69 -17.82
CA THR A 910 41.76 54.49 -17.67
C THR A 910 40.96 54.57 -18.98
N CYS A 911 39.62 54.51 -18.88
CA CYS A 911 38.68 55.52 -19.41
C CYS A 911 37.23 55.16 -19.05
N LEU A 912 36.35 56.16 -19.01
CA LEU A 912 34.95 56.06 -18.55
C LEU A 912 33.95 56.33 -19.70
N PHE A 913 32.74 55.76 -19.57
CA PHE A 913 31.39 56.35 -19.79
C PHE A 913 31.25 57.68 -20.59
N PRO A 914 30.12 57.95 -21.31
CA PRO A 914 28.79 57.90 -20.66
C PRO A 914 27.46 57.74 -21.46
N SER A 915 26.43 57.38 -20.68
CA SER A 915 25.04 57.93 -20.64
C SER A 915 24.03 57.87 -21.81
N ARG A 916 22.86 57.30 -21.45
CA ARG A 916 21.46 57.80 -21.65
C ARG A 916 20.80 57.87 -23.05
N LYS A 917 19.83 56.96 -23.24
CA LYS A 917 18.47 57.11 -23.82
C LYS A 917 18.15 58.33 -24.73
N PHE A 918 17.62 58.04 -25.93
CA PHE A 918 16.48 58.77 -26.51
C PHE A 918 15.64 57.85 -27.44
N SER A 919 14.67 58.39 -28.19
CA SER A 919 13.49 57.68 -28.73
C SER A 919 13.44 57.47 -30.25
N ALA A 920 12.88 56.32 -30.66
CA ALA A 920 11.92 56.08 -31.77
C ALA A 920 12.18 56.57 -33.24
N VAL A 921 11.50 55.87 -34.18
CA VAL A 921 11.22 56.23 -35.60
C VAL A 921 12.32 56.02 -36.67
N LYS A 922 12.39 54.78 -37.18
CA LYS A 922 12.07 54.36 -38.58
C LYS A 922 12.40 55.28 -39.78
N THR A 923 13.46 54.94 -40.53
CA THR A 923 13.64 54.94 -42.02
C THR A 923 14.95 54.17 -42.33
N GLY A 924 15.23 53.48 -43.45
CA GLY A 924 14.92 53.73 -44.88
C GLY A 924 16.07 54.56 -45.50
N ARG A 925 16.71 54.25 -46.65
CA ARG A 925 16.53 53.33 -47.81
C ARG A 925 17.91 53.21 -48.52
N GLU A 926 18.28 52.32 -49.47
CA GLU A 926 17.73 51.13 -50.15
C GLU A 926 18.89 50.37 -50.87
N GLY A 927 18.69 49.15 -51.37
CA GLY A 927 19.65 48.45 -52.27
C GLY A 927 19.62 46.91 -52.18
N VAL A 928 19.16 46.09 -53.14
CA VAL A 928 18.33 46.15 -54.35
C VAL A 928 18.33 44.70 -54.94
N ASN A 929 17.22 44.22 -55.52
CA ASN A 929 17.05 42.93 -56.27
C ASN A 929 17.22 41.60 -55.47
N THR A 930 16.19 40.74 -55.29
CA THR A 930 15.47 39.80 -56.22
C THR A 930 16.35 38.68 -56.79
N THR A 931 15.97 37.39 -56.82
CA THR A 931 14.68 36.80 -57.31
C THR A 931 14.15 35.59 -56.47
N VAL A 932 13.16 34.84 -57.00
CA VAL A 932 12.24 33.92 -56.29
C VAL A 932 12.09 32.56 -57.00
N SER A 933 11.50 31.56 -56.32
CA SER A 933 10.87 30.28 -56.77
C SER A 933 11.78 29.05 -56.93
N ALA A 934 11.43 27.79 -56.59
CA ALA A 934 10.23 27.06 -56.10
C ALA A 934 9.53 26.10 -57.12
N THR A 935 9.82 24.81 -56.99
CA THR A 935 9.10 23.60 -57.50
C THR A 935 9.67 22.33 -56.82
N ALA A 936 9.20 21.09 -57.03
CA ALA A 936 7.86 20.47 -56.90
C ALA A 936 7.92 18.99 -57.40
N HIS A 937 6.91 18.16 -57.06
CA HIS A 937 6.66 16.80 -57.59
C HIS A 937 7.70 15.67 -57.30
N LEU A 938 7.44 14.37 -57.56
CA LEU A 938 6.32 13.47 -57.17
C LEU A 938 6.66 11.98 -57.53
N GLY A 939 6.61 11.03 -56.59
CA GLY A 939 6.72 9.56 -56.84
C GLY A 939 8.13 9.04 -57.24
N SER A 940 8.38 7.73 -57.44
CA SER A 940 7.67 6.50 -57.01
C SER A 940 8.50 5.21 -57.29
N GLU A 941 8.48 4.24 -56.36
CA GLU A 941 8.64 2.76 -56.54
C GLU A 941 9.91 2.05 -57.13
N ARG A 942 10.19 0.85 -56.55
CA ARG A 942 10.93 -0.37 -57.04
C ARG A 942 12.47 -0.33 -57.19
N ARG A 943 13.30 -1.10 -56.44
CA ARG A 943 13.43 -2.58 -56.17
C ARG A 943 14.44 -3.29 -57.11
N ALA A 944 15.24 -4.21 -56.53
CA ALA A 944 16.16 -5.19 -57.17
C ALA A 944 17.56 -4.64 -57.60
N GLU A 945 18.68 -5.39 -57.59
CA GLU A 945 18.96 -6.75 -57.07
C GLU A 945 20.46 -7.00 -56.72
N ASN A 946 20.83 -8.25 -56.40
CA ASN A 946 22.12 -8.67 -55.79
C ASN A 946 23.30 -8.80 -56.78
N ALA A 947 24.54 -8.85 -56.23
CA ALA A 947 25.64 -9.70 -56.73
C ALA A 947 26.69 -9.99 -55.63
N ASP A 948 27.14 -11.24 -55.50
CA ASP A 948 28.12 -11.73 -54.52
C ASP A 948 29.58 -11.75 -55.04
N VAL A 949 30.56 -11.85 -54.14
CA VAL A 949 31.90 -12.44 -54.39
C VAL A 949 32.38 -13.26 -53.17
N THR A 950 32.91 -14.48 -53.39
CA THR A 950 33.47 -15.39 -52.36
C THR A 950 34.62 -16.24 -52.97
N VAL A 951 35.47 -17.02 -52.26
CA VAL A 951 35.51 -17.37 -50.83
C VAL A 951 36.89 -17.01 -50.16
N GLN A 952 37.82 -17.77 -49.58
CA GLN A 952 38.10 -19.19 -49.24
C GLN A 952 39.02 -19.25 -48.00
N MET A 953 38.56 -19.75 -46.84
CA MET A 953 38.87 -21.07 -46.20
C MET A 953 40.33 -21.42 -45.83
N MET A 954 40.59 -21.51 -44.51
CA MET A 954 41.35 -22.55 -43.75
C MET A 954 41.73 -21.97 -42.37
N GLY A 955 41.57 -22.62 -41.20
CA GLY A 955 40.92 -23.89 -40.85
C GLY A 955 41.89 -24.99 -40.41
N HIS A 956 42.04 -25.21 -39.10
CA HIS A 956 42.48 -26.48 -38.45
C HIS A 956 42.21 -26.45 -36.92
N SER A 957 42.17 -27.63 -36.28
CA SER A 957 41.86 -27.86 -34.86
C SER A 957 43.09 -28.18 -34.00
N HIS A 958 42.97 -28.10 -32.66
CA HIS A 958 43.12 -29.26 -31.75
C HIS A 958 42.95 -28.90 -30.25
N PHE A 959 42.63 -29.91 -29.43
CA PHE A 959 42.64 -29.89 -27.96
C PHE A 959 44.09 -29.99 -27.41
N ILE A 960 44.35 -29.51 -26.19
CA ILE A 960 44.63 -30.37 -25.00
C ILE A 960 44.77 -29.56 -23.70
N ASP A 961 44.43 -30.28 -22.62
CA ASP A 961 44.32 -29.97 -21.19
C ASP A 961 45.59 -29.47 -20.44
N ALA A 962 45.39 -29.11 -19.16
CA ALA A 962 46.27 -29.30 -18.01
C ALA A 962 47.30 -28.23 -17.56
N LYS A 963 46.97 -27.62 -16.40
CA LYS A 963 47.81 -27.39 -15.20
C LYS A 963 48.96 -26.35 -15.23
N GLY A 964 48.97 -25.51 -14.17
CA GLY A 964 50.15 -24.76 -13.68
C GLY A 964 50.38 -23.41 -14.37
N GLY A 965 50.34 -22.24 -13.72
CA GLY A 965 49.98 -21.92 -12.33
C GLY A 965 51.13 -21.29 -11.52
N THR A 966 50.86 -20.12 -10.93
CA THR A 966 51.62 -19.46 -9.83
C THR A 966 53.02 -18.88 -10.19
N ASN A 967 53.49 -17.74 -9.64
CA ASN A 967 52.83 -16.76 -8.74
C ASN A 967 53.62 -15.43 -8.54
N LEU A 968 52.94 -14.46 -7.90
CA LEU A 968 53.48 -13.41 -7.00
C LEU A 968 54.35 -12.30 -7.68
N ILE A 969 54.61 -11.11 -7.08
CA ILE A 969 55.04 -10.75 -5.70
C ILE A 969 54.53 -9.34 -5.30
N ILE A 970 54.30 -8.92 -4.04
CA ILE A 970 53.98 -9.50 -2.70
C ILE A 970 53.52 -8.31 -1.80
N ASN A 971 52.56 -8.52 -0.88
CA ASN A 971 52.44 -7.96 0.50
C ASN A 971 50.97 -8.07 0.98
N SER A 972 50.56 -8.90 1.95
CA SER A 972 51.27 -9.68 2.99
C SER A 972 51.89 -8.81 4.10
N LEU A 973 51.81 -9.12 5.41
CA LEU A 973 51.19 -10.23 6.19
C LEU A 973 50.95 -9.73 7.64
N GLY A 974 49.92 -10.19 8.39
CA GLY A 974 49.99 -11.37 9.29
C GLY A 974 50.02 -10.94 10.77
N PRO A 975 50.08 -11.85 11.79
CA PRO A 975 50.03 -13.32 11.75
C PRO A 975 48.92 -13.94 12.66
N VAL A 976 48.96 -15.26 12.87
CA VAL A 976 48.06 -16.05 13.76
C VAL A 976 48.88 -17.02 14.64
N GLN A 977 48.55 -17.17 15.94
CA GLN A 977 48.91 -18.28 16.85
C GLN A 977 47.92 -18.31 18.05
N PRO A 978 47.85 -19.38 18.90
CA PRO A 978 46.57 -19.83 19.46
C PRO A 978 46.40 -19.87 21.01
N SER A 979 45.21 -20.33 21.43
CA SER A 979 44.89 -21.15 22.63
C SER A 979 44.50 -20.49 23.98
N THR A 980 43.39 -21.00 24.53
CA THR A 980 43.08 -21.30 25.96
C THR A 980 42.96 -20.24 27.08
N GLU A 981 41.96 -20.49 27.97
CA GLU A 981 41.87 -20.17 29.42
C GLU A 981 41.52 -18.73 29.93
N LYS A 982 40.22 -18.55 30.22
CA LYS A 982 39.62 -18.17 31.55
C LYS A 982 40.18 -17.00 32.41
N LYS A 983 39.25 -16.04 32.65
CA LYS A 983 38.84 -15.42 33.95
C LYS A 983 39.66 -14.27 34.63
N LYS A 984 38.86 -13.39 35.26
CA LYS A 984 39.10 -12.44 36.40
C LYS A 984 39.66 -11.01 36.15
N ASN A 985 38.72 -10.06 36.01
CA ASN A 985 38.38 -8.99 36.97
C ASN A 985 39.42 -8.42 37.99
N TRP A 986 39.34 -7.08 38.14
CA TRP A 986 39.69 -6.20 39.29
C TRP A 986 41.19 -5.77 39.42
N PHE A 987 41.57 -4.54 39.84
CA PHE A 987 40.80 -3.36 40.30
C PHE A 987 41.53 -1.99 40.09
N SER A 988 40.89 -0.89 40.56
CA SER A 988 41.16 0.56 40.44
C SER A 988 42.42 1.15 41.12
N PHE A 989 42.75 2.44 40.87
CA PHE A 989 43.02 3.43 41.95
C PHE A 989 42.78 4.94 41.57
N ASN A 990 42.79 5.83 42.59
CA ASN A 990 42.25 7.20 42.65
C ASN A 990 43.23 8.37 42.33
N ASN A 991 42.71 9.60 42.11
CA ASN A 991 42.84 10.78 43.02
C ASN A 991 42.38 12.13 42.40
N ASN A 992 42.17 13.25 43.13
CA ASN A 992 41.40 13.52 44.38
C ASN A 992 41.34 15.04 44.73
N GLY A 993 40.37 15.50 45.53
CA GLY A 993 40.30 16.85 46.17
C GLY A 993 39.06 17.68 45.76
N LYS A 994 38.11 18.07 46.64
CA LYS A 994 38.12 18.99 47.82
C LYS A 994 38.06 20.49 47.40
N LYS A 995 37.25 21.37 48.01
CA LYS A 995 36.53 21.32 49.32
C LYS A 995 35.38 22.36 49.46
N ASP A 996 34.57 22.19 50.52
CA ASP A 996 33.79 23.19 51.31
C ASP A 996 32.36 23.68 50.90
N ASP A 997 31.34 23.11 51.58
CA ASP A 997 30.47 23.73 52.63
C ASP A 997 29.72 25.08 52.37
N LYS A 998 28.47 25.35 52.82
CA LYS A 998 27.64 24.80 53.95
C LYS A 998 26.17 25.35 53.95
N LEU A 999 25.20 24.59 54.53
CA LEU A 999 23.98 24.98 55.32
C LEU A 999 22.98 26.07 54.80
N ASN A 1000 21.64 26.04 54.97
CA ASN A 1000 20.69 25.47 55.96
C ASN A 1000 19.30 25.19 55.27
N MET A 1001 18.43 24.25 55.69
CA MET A 1001 17.41 24.30 56.78
C MET A 1001 16.43 25.52 56.72
N ARG A 1002 15.11 25.39 56.98
CA ARG A 1002 14.35 24.36 57.76
C ARG A 1002 12.82 24.36 57.49
N HIS A 1003 12.10 23.43 58.17
CA HIS A 1003 10.63 23.23 58.30
C HIS A 1003 9.93 22.50 57.13
N ASP A 1004 9.08 21.48 57.34
CA ASP A 1004 8.70 20.79 58.61
C ASP A 1004 8.18 19.34 58.42
N THR A 1005 8.29 18.51 59.48
CA THR A 1005 7.52 17.28 59.88
C THR A 1005 7.09 16.20 58.85
N SER A 1006 6.94 14.90 59.16
CA SER A 1006 7.21 14.06 60.36
C SER A 1006 7.21 12.56 59.95
N SER A 1007 7.50 11.65 60.89
CA SER A 1007 7.64 10.19 60.67
C SER A 1007 6.40 9.36 61.11
N TYR A 1008 6.55 8.02 61.09
CA TYR A 1008 5.64 6.97 61.61
C TYR A 1008 4.48 6.49 60.71
N GLN A 1009 4.09 5.22 60.90
CA GLN A 1009 2.84 4.59 60.44
C GLN A 1009 2.04 4.15 61.68
N PRO A 1010 0.71 4.27 61.69
CA PRO A 1010 -0.16 3.14 61.30
C PRO A 1010 -1.47 3.62 60.62
N GLY A 1011 -2.46 2.73 60.47
CA GLY A 1011 -3.89 3.14 60.40
C GLY A 1011 -4.66 2.71 59.15
N THR A 1012 -5.22 1.51 59.18
CA THR A 1012 -5.99 0.87 58.10
C THR A 1012 -7.49 1.23 58.11
N THR A 1013 -8.17 1.01 56.97
CA THR A 1013 -9.64 0.74 56.82
C THR A 1013 -10.58 1.94 57.00
N VAL A 1014 -11.53 2.18 56.08
CA VAL A 1014 -12.99 1.88 56.15
C VAL A 1014 -13.61 2.62 54.94
N LEU A 1015 -14.42 2.09 54.01
CA LEU A 1015 -15.13 0.82 53.72
C LEU A 1015 -15.27 0.73 52.17
N THR A 1016 -15.45 -0.36 51.41
CA THR A 1016 -15.18 -1.83 51.46
C THR A 1016 -15.52 -2.37 50.02
N TYR A 1017 -15.37 -3.62 49.58
CA TYR A 1017 -15.28 -4.96 50.21
C TYR A 1017 -14.32 -5.90 49.43
N LYS A 1018 -13.53 -6.69 50.17
CA LYS A 1018 -13.21 -8.15 50.05
C LYS A 1018 -13.23 -8.88 48.68
N GLU A 1019 -12.40 -9.90 48.40
CA GLU A 1019 -11.27 -10.50 49.15
C GLU A 1019 -10.34 -11.35 48.22
N ASP A 1020 -9.03 -11.09 48.34
CA ASP A 1020 -7.95 -12.02 48.73
C ASP A 1020 -7.54 -13.32 47.98
N PHE A 1021 -6.27 -13.27 47.56
CA PHE A 1021 -5.18 -14.25 47.72
C PHE A 1021 -5.00 -15.48 46.80
N SER A 1022 -3.81 -16.09 46.96
CA SER A 1022 -3.01 -16.83 45.97
C SER A 1022 -2.33 -18.05 46.58
N ILE A 1023 -1.78 -18.97 45.75
CA ILE A 1023 -0.52 -19.73 45.97
C ILE A 1023 -0.22 -20.68 44.79
N SER A 1024 1.05 -21.04 44.62
CA SER A 1024 1.57 -22.20 43.86
C SER A 1024 2.85 -22.69 44.61
N PRO A 1025 3.41 -23.91 44.41
CA PRO A 1025 3.26 -24.84 43.27
C PRO A 1025 2.98 -26.32 43.66
N ASP A 1026 2.91 -27.24 42.67
CA ASP A 1026 3.63 -28.54 42.61
C ASP A 1026 3.09 -29.51 41.52
N GLN A 1027 3.82 -30.62 41.29
CA GLN A 1027 3.49 -31.80 40.46
C GLN A 1027 3.62 -33.09 41.32
N PRO A 1028 3.27 -34.32 40.87
CA PRO A 1028 2.48 -34.78 39.72
C PRO A 1028 1.37 -35.81 40.14
N THR A 1029 0.93 -36.66 39.20
CA THR A 1029 0.35 -38.03 39.36
C THR A 1029 -1.16 -38.28 39.22
N THR A 1030 -1.40 -39.25 38.33
CA THR A 1030 -2.49 -40.21 38.10
C THR A 1030 -3.56 -40.54 39.17
N LEU A 1031 -4.82 -40.43 38.73
CA LEU A 1031 -5.87 -41.47 38.65
C LEU A 1031 -6.45 -42.18 39.92
N GLN A 1032 -7.79 -42.09 40.00
CA GLN A 1032 -8.78 -43.17 40.21
C GLN A 1032 -9.43 -43.36 41.61
N ALA A 1033 -10.63 -43.96 41.59
CA ALA A 1033 -11.46 -44.46 42.71
C ALA A 1033 -12.10 -43.39 43.64
N LEU A 1034 -13.32 -43.52 44.18
CA LEU A 1034 -14.47 -44.47 44.14
C LEU A 1034 -15.74 -43.65 44.54
N LEU A 1035 -17.03 -44.06 44.57
CA LEU A 1035 -17.70 -45.36 44.84
C LEU A 1035 -19.21 -45.25 44.48
N ARG A 1036 -19.88 -46.39 44.24
CA ARG A 1036 -21.36 -46.63 44.12
C ARG A 1036 -22.01 -46.25 42.76
N ARG A 1037 -22.64 -47.16 41.98
CA ARG A 1037 -23.68 -48.22 42.20
C ARG A 1037 -25.12 -47.66 42.07
N ASP A 1038 -26.08 -48.31 41.38
CA ASP A 1038 -26.13 -49.62 40.69
C ASP A 1038 -26.92 -49.55 39.35
N THR A 1039 -26.98 -50.67 38.62
CA THR A 1039 -27.65 -50.87 37.31
C THR A 1039 -29.03 -51.54 37.40
N GLU A 1040 -29.68 -51.72 36.24
CA GLU A 1040 -30.82 -52.61 35.91
C GLU A 1040 -32.24 -51.99 35.85
N GLY A 1041 -33.16 -52.67 35.14
CA GLY A 1041 -34.61 -52.46 35.23
C GLY A 1041 -35.33 -52.06 33.93
N SER A 1042 -35.86 -53.04 33.20
CA SER A 1042 -36.75 -52.87 32.03
C SER A 1042 -38.24 -52.78 32.42
N SER A 1043 -39.12 -52.49 31.45
CA SER A 1043 -40.58 -52.75 31.42
C SER A 1043 -41.50 -51.82 32.25
N ASN A 1044 -42.80 -51.63 31.96
CA ASN A 1044 -43.62 -51.58 30.72
C ASN A 1044 -45.06 -51.11 31.11
N SER A 1045 -45.99 -51.07 30.14
CA SER A 1045 -47.46 -51.02 30.28
C SER A 1045 -48.15 -49.66 30.37
N GLU A 1046 -49.32 -49.41 29.75
CA GLU A 1046 -50.06 -50.00 28.58
C GLU A 1046 -51.20 -48.99 28.24
N GLU A 1047 -51.99 -48.99 27.14
CA GLU A 1047 -52.08 -49.72 25.86
C GLU A 1047 -52.83 -48.80 24.85
N SER A 1048 -53.02 -49.27 23.61
CA SER A 1048 -54.10 -48.94 22.66
C SER A 1048 -53.95 -47.68 21.80
N HIS A 1049 -54.08 -47.74 20.47
CA HIS A 1049 -54.31 -48.82 19.46
C HIS A 1049 -54.07 -48.14 18.06
N ALA A 1050 -54.12 -48.68 16.83
CA ALA A 1050 -54.21 -49.99 16.13
C ALA A 1050 -54.15 -49.64 14.59
N THR A 1051 -53.94 -50.44 13.54
CA THR A 1051 -53.48 -51.83 13.21
C THR A 1051 -53.38 -51.90 11.67
N SER A 1052 -52.54 -52.68 10.97
CA SER A 1052 -51.32 -53.42 11.34
C SER A 1052 -50.65 -54.07 10.10
N ASP A 1053 -49.34 -53.83 9.92
CA ASP A 1053 -48.34 -54.77 9.35
C ASP A 1053 -48.32 -55.15 7.84
N SER A 1054 -47.16 -55.71 7.44
CA SER A 1054 -46.79 -56.44 6.22
C SER A 1054 -46.50 -55.65 4.93
N GLY A 1055 -45.66 -56.23 4.06
CA GLY A 1055 -45.31 -55.68 2.75
C GLY A 1055 -44.82 -56.75 1.78
N ARG A 1056 -44.93 -56.48 0.46
CA ARG A 1056 -44.42 -57.34 -0.62
C ARG A 1056 -44.32 -56.60 -1.97
N TYR A 1057 -43.91 -57.34 -2.99
CA TYR A 1057 -43.68 -56.95 -4.39
C TYR A 1057 -44.90 -56.35 -5.12
N SER A 1058 -44.59 -55.69 -6.25
CA SER A 1058 -45.46 -55.27 -7.39
C SER A 1058 -46.55 -54.23 -7.10
N HIS A 1059 -46.75 -53.17 -7.90
CA HIS A 1059 -46.98 -53.02 -9.36
C HIS A 1059 -48.41 -53.38 -9.82
N ASP A 1060 -49.09 -52.36 -10.36
CA ASP A 1060 -50.11 -52.35 -11.42
C ASP A 1060 -51.57 -52.76 -11.15
N GLU A 1061 -52.37 -52.44 -12.18
CA GLU A 1061 -53.84 -52.54 -12.35
C GLU A 1061 -54.63 -51.46 -11.57
N MET A 1062 -55.58 -50.71 -12.16
CA MET A 1062 -56.33 -50.82 -13.44
C MET A 1062 -56.42 -49.43 -14.15
N GLU A 1063 -56.60 -49.29 -15.47
CA GLU A 1063 -56.73 -50.27 -16.56
C GLU A 1063 -56.35 -49.66 -17.93
N MET A 1064 -55.82 -50.51 -18.82
CA MET A 1064 -56.08 -50.67 -20.28
C MET A 1064 -56.59 -49.48 -21.16
N THR A 1065 -56.13 -49.25 -22.41
CA THR A 1065 -55.20 -50.03 -23.27
C THR A 1065 -54.63 -49.26 -24.48
N ASN A 1066 -53.41 -49.63 -24.88
CA ASN A 1066 -52.91 -49.85 -26.26
C ASN A 1066 -52.64 -48.74 -27.31
N LEU A 1067 -51.36 -48.79 -27.76
CA LEU A 1067 -50.86 -48.87 -29.15
C LEU A 1067 -50.46 -47.61 -29.96
N SER A 1068 -49.12 -47.48 -30.04
CA SER A 1068 -48.31 -47.42 -31.29
C SER A 1068 -47.97 -46.08 -31.97
N SER A 1069 -46.68 -45.97 -32.35
CA SER A 1069 -46.08 -45.21 -33.46
C SER A 1069 -46.31 -43.70 -33.61
N GLY A 1070 -45.22 -42.93 -33.72
CA GLY A 1070 -45.17 -41.72 -34.56
C GLY A 1070 -44.85 -42.06 -36.03
N PRO A 1071 -44.53 -41.10 -36.93
CA PRO A 1071 -44.24 -39.69 -36.67
C PRO A 1071 -44.92 -38.70 -37.68
N CYS A 1072 -44.45 -37.44 -37.70
CA CYS A 1072 -44.42 -36.52 -38.87
C CYS A 1072 -45.71 -35.85 -39.44
N SER A 1073 -45.66 -34.50 -39.43
CA SER A 1073 -45.80 -33.59 -40.60
C SER A 1073 -47.15 -33.24 -41.30
N ARG A 1074 -47.54 -31.95 -41.13
CA ARG A 1074 -47.87 -30.95 -42.19
C ARG A 1074 -49.31 -30.96 -42.84
N PRO A 1075 -49.67 -30.07 -43.83
CA PRO A 1075 -50.94 -29.32 -43.81
C PRO A 1075 -51.90 -29.67 -44.98
N PRO A 1076 -52.97 -28.86 -45.25
CA PRO A 1076 -52.93 -27.99 -46.45
C PRO A 1076 -53.69 -26.63 -46.36
N SER A 1077 -53.90 -25.99 -47.51
CA SER A 1077 -54.35 -24.60 -47.79
C SER A 1077 -55.79 -24.48 -48.35
N LEU A 1078 -56.30 -23.23 -48.53
CA LEU A 1078 -57.07 -22.69 -49.69
C LEU A 1078 -57.38 -21.17 -49.45
N THR A 1079 -56.77 -20.22 -50.18
CA THR A 1079 -57.31 -19.35 -51.28
C THR A 1079 -58.50 -18.44 -50.91
N VAL A 1080 -58.48 -17.11 -51.12
CA VAL A 1080 -58.73 -16.35 -52.39
C VAL A 1080 -58.49 -14.82 -52.13
N ASP A 1081 -58.01 -13.89 -52.98
CA ASP A 1081 -57.28 -13.94 -54.27
C ASP A 1081 -56.41 -12.67 -54.60
N SER A 1082 -56.99 -11.52 -55.02
CA SER A 1082 -56.28 -10.40 -55.72
C SER A 1082 -57.02 -9.03 -55.61
N GLY A 1083 -56.54 -7.82 -55.93
CA GLY A 1083 -55.29 -7.19 -56.45
C GLY A 1083 -55.58 -5.68 -56.76
N GLY A 1084 -54.69 -4.72 -57.07
CA GLY A 1084 -53.22 -4.63 -57.26
C GLY A 1084 -52.74 -3.19 -57.66
N SER A 1085 -51.48 -3.03 -58.08
CA SER A 1085 -50.82 -1.86 -58.75
C SER A 1085 -50.90 -0.41 -58.18
N SER A 1086 -49.78 0.02 -57.55
CA SER A 1086 -48.99 1.27 -57.78
C SER A 1086 -49.51 2.71 -57.48
N CYS A 1087 -48.54 3.52 -57.02
CA CYS A 1087 -48.35 4.99 -57.18
C CYS A 1087 -48.87 6.02 -56.14
N ILE A 1088 -47.90 6.85 -55.70
CA ILE A 1088 -47.96 8.30 -55.36
C ILE A 1088 -48.55 8.74 -54.01
N SER A 1089 -47.81 9.65 -53.36
CA SER A 1089 -48.13 10.46 -52.17
C SER A 1089 -48.54 11.89 -52.55
N PRO A 1090 -49.42 12.57 -51.78
CA PRO A 1090 -48.95 13.62 -50.84
C PRO A 1090 -49.69 13.56 -49.47
N ALA A 1091 -49.38 14.26 -48.38
CA ALA A 1091 -48.69 15.53 -48.09
C ALA A 1091 -49.53 16.83 -48.23
N GLU A 1092 -49.22 17.84 -47.38
CA GLU A 1092 -49.71 19.24 -47.37
C GLU A 1092 -51.21 19.53 -47.06
N GLU A 1093 -51.63 20.71 -46.57
CA GLU A 1093 -51.04 21.56 -45.49
C GLU A 1093 -52.04 22.63 -44.94
N SER A 1094 -52.01 22.88 -43.63
CA SER A 1094 -52.21 24.20 -42.97
C SER A 1094 -53.56 25.00 -43.01
N SER A 1095 -53.57 26.07 -42.19
CA SER A 1095 -54.58 27.16 -42.00
C SER A 1095 -55.84 26.82 -41.17
N LYS A 1096 -56.11 27.40 -39.97
CA LYS A 1096 -56.14 28.79 -39.41
C LYS A 1096 -57.54 29.45 -39.51
N LEU A 1097 -58.22 29.68 -38.37
CA LEU A 1097 -58.40 31.03 -37.78
C LEU A 1097 -59.23 31.09 -36.45
N SER A 1098 -58.89 32.09 -35.64
CA SER A 1098 -59.69 32.93 -34.71
C SER A 1098 -60.53 32.38 -33.53
N GLU A 1099 -60.49 33.18 -32.44
CA GLU A 1099 -61.54 33.42 -31.43
C GLU A 1099 -61.98 32.26 -30.50
N GLU A 1100 -62.46 32.46 -29.27
CA GLU A 1100 -62.31 33.45 -28.18
C GLU A 1100 -63.34 33.00 -27.12
N SER A 1101 -62.99 32.96 -25.84
CA SER A 1101 -63.91 33.23 -24.70
C SER A 1101 -63.24 32.94 -23.34
N GLN A 1102 -63.71 33.62 -22.29
CA GLN A 1102 -63.19 33.51 -20.92
C GLN A 1102 -64.26 33.08 -19.91
N ALA A 1103 -63.78 32.41 -18.85
CA ALA A 1103 -64.16 32.50 -17.44
C ALA A 1103 -65.59 32.93 -16.98
N GLY A 1104 -66.10 32.16 -16.01
CA GLY A 1104 -66.99 32.68 -14.95
C GLY A 1104 -67.53 31.57 -14.02
N LEU A 1105 -67.93 31.81 -12.75
CA LEU A 1105 -67.50 32.74 -11.69
C LEU A 1105 -68.40 32.51 -10.44
N LYS A 1106 -67.84 32.50 -9.20
CA LYS A 1106 -68.53 32.78 -7.89
C LYS A 1106 -69.66 31.79 -7.43
N LEU A 1107 -69.98 31.51 -6.15
CA LEU A 1107 -69.65 31.98 -4.79
C LEU A 1107 -70.43 31.11 -3.75
N VAL A 1108 -70.31 31.47 -2.46
CA VAL A 1108 -71.14 31.08 -1.28
C VAL A 1108 -70.86 29.70 -0.64
N GLU A 1109 -70.88 29.49 0.70
CA GLU A 1109 -70.19 30.12 1.87
C GLU A 1109 -70.72 29.44 3.17
N SER A 1110 -70.04 29.65 4.33
CA SER A 1110 -70.47 29.28 5.71
C SER A 1110 -70.40 27.77 6.08
N LYS A 1111 -70.26 27.28 7.34
CA LYS A 1111 -69.99 27.78 8.73
C LYS A 1111 -69.76 26.51 9.62
N GLU A 1112 -69.17 26.44 10.82
CA GLU A 1112 -68.31 27.31 11.66
C GLU A 1112 -67.79 26.56 12.93
N ASN A 1113 -66.83 27.14 13.66
CA ASN A 1113 -66.45 26.87 15.09
C ASN A 1113 -65.86 25.48 15.47
N GLY A 1114 -64.99 25.33 16.49
CA GLY A 1114 -64.24 26.32 17.29
C GLY A 1114 -63.68 25.76 18.63
N CYS A 1115 -62.56 26.35 19.14
CA CYS A 1115 -62.05 26.27 20.54
C CYS A 1115 -61.60 24.90 21.14
N SER A 1116 -60.86 24.79 22.27
CA SER A 1116 -59.77 25.63 22.86
C SER A 1116 -59.12 24.98 24.12
N HIS A 1117 -57.79 25.10 24.27
CA HIS A 1117 -57.02 25.29 25.54
C HIS A 1117 -56.93 24.24 26.71
N HIS A 1118 -55.73 24.23 27.33
CA HIS A 1118 -55.32 23.89 28.72
C HIS A 1118 -55.18 22.43 29.26
N GLU A 1119 -54.01 22.21 29.93
CA GLU A 1119 -53.75 21.39 31.15
C GLU A 1119 -53.85 19.84 31.11
N ALA A 1120 -53.10 19.05 31.93
CA ALA A 1120 -51.96 19.29 32.84
C ALA A 1120 -51.21 17.98 33.23
N GLN A 1121 -49.98 18.10 33.76
CA GLN A 1121 -49.31 17.22 34.77
C GLN A 1121 -49.07 15.71 34.47
N SER A 1122 -48.28 14.93 35.25
CA SER A 1122 -46.93 15.16 35.84
C SER A 1122 -46.37 13.90 36.57
N SER A 1123 -45.09 13.56 36.37
CA SER A 1123 -44.23 12.76 37.30
C SER A 1123 -42.77 12.79 36.79
N SER A 1124 -41.75 13.34 37.46
CA SER A 1124 -41.08 12.92 38.73
C SER A 1124 -40.45 11.52 38.64
N GLN A 1125 -39.19 11.24 39.02
CA GLN A 1125 -38.15 11.95 39.81
C GLN A 1125 -36.81 11.93 39.02
N ALA A 1126 -35.87 12.88 39.05
CA ALA A 1126 -35.25 13.72 40.10
C ALA A 1126 -34.07 13.06 40.85
N GLU A 1127 -32.84 13.38 40.45
CA GLU A 1127 -31.69 13.63 41.34
C GLU A 1127 -30.53 14.39 40.62
N LEU A 1128 -29.64 15.00 41.41
CA LEU A 1128 -28.51 15.88 41.03
C LEU A 1128 -27.47 15.84 42.18
N PRO A 1129 -26.20 16.27 42.00
CA PRO A 1129 -25.47 16.57 40.75
C PRO A 1129 -24.08 15.89 40.65
N LEU A 1130 -23.55 15.77 39.42
CA LEU A 1130 -22.15 16.08 39.06
C LEU A 1130 -21.98 16.15 37.54
#